data_AF-M0BT04-F1
#
_entry.id   AF-M0BT04-F1
#
_cell.length_a   1.000
_cell.length_b   1.000
_cell.length_c   1.000
_cell.angle_alpha   90.00
_cell.angle_beta   90.00
_cell.angle_gamma   90.00
#
_symmetry.space_group_name_H-M   'P 1'
#
loop_
_entity.id
_entity.type
_entity.pdbx_description
1 polymer ?
#
loop_
_entity_poly.entity_id
_entity_poly.type
_entity_poly.pdbx_seq_one_letter_code
_entity_poly.pdbx_strand_id
1 'polypeptide(L)'
;MATGIALSTEELRIARDGSDGPVVDTIPAIAYPLDEDDDASETGELTVETSGATYVVGAPARDRSTAADAEPLAIFERGLLSTEPYANPAIEALITDALSDEPETRLSYTVPGTIVDADTPTARHRDAIDEVFRTLDVDATPISTGYAVVADQLAHETFTGVGIDIGAKLTSVALVYYGVPVLAFALPRGRDWLVGHAAGETGHNRSQIAARLEEFSLDPDASGDIDRALAQAYDDLCGSVVSAIRTEAAAADVEPGVSVPVVLAGSGAVDGVEYLFGGRFDAAELPFSIRGVRLADEPAASAARGALIAAQDDVDDYTEVTWSTHDSGEGNSDRDDRQLTDFVDAEDTQESVDSDTSSDDVANDAIERLFDRLGTRDDDIAALQETTTALKDELETVRDDLHSLDAETARTDTVDAASDRLDEVETTLAAVDDAIETCADADRLETIAETVTELSTETDTLSDQLDSLRDEYRRDLDGLQSELTTDVADLDAELRARVDELESELSTRVDELDSTLADERAAMAERVDEIEQAREDAVAQLETRISGVDETLSALDDELSTSIDDSFDELESAQTASEERVTNQIDELESTFVTTQEHVDSLDDAVDALESEFEAVESVLDDTDSTIDSIGSDVESLQSFVESLNEAVESLESAVEGLESDVGSVDDRVSSLESRYDGELEAIESSVSAAETTVDSLASDVESLESTVATNETAIAEHTDKISTIESRLDEATSTIEVNGDRLETLEAASNATDESIETLRRDVDGVEDRLDSIDQSVSELDATTPDAADRATIDDVEELAERVSTFAARLDAVESSDPESLDERVDGLESRVEELADEQSDDDPRDRIDELDQAVADLERSIESQPSETTEGDSAPDRRVAASGVGVGAFVAGGASAGVVSGAALAATGAVEIGLGAIALGLVGLVGMFVTR
;
A
#
# COMPACT_ATOMS: atom_id res chain seq x y z
N MET A 1 32.39 -22.99 53.30
CA MET A 1 31.36 -23.23 52.25
C MET A 1 31.94 -24.21 51.23
N ALA A 2 31.11 -24.96 50.50
CA ALA A 2 31.57 -25.78 49.37
C ALA A 2 31.30 -25.03 48.07
N THR A 3 32.23 -25.13 47.12
CA THR A 3 32.18 -24.46 45.82
C THR A 3 32.71 -25.37 44.73
N GLY A 4 32.00 -25.42 43.59
CA GLY A 4 32.39 -26.17 42.40
C GLY A 4 32.71 -25.25 41.24
N ILE A 5 33.90 -25.37 40.65
CA ILE A 5 34.32 -24.53 39.52
C ILE A 5 34.48 -25.37 38.25
N ALA A 6 33.62 -25.14 37.26
CA ALA A 6 33.82 -25.66 35.91
C ALA A 6 34.66 -24.69 35.06
N LEU A 7 35.88 -25.11 34.74
CA LEU A 7 36.77 -24.44 33.81
C LEU A 7 36.42 -24.88 32.38
N SER A 8 35.62 -24.07 31.67
CA SER A 8 35.42 -24.25 30.23
C SER A 8 36.24 -23.23 29.44
N THR A 9 36.54 -23.52 28.18
CA THR A 9 37.46 -22.71 27.37
C THR A 9 36.94 -21.33 26.94
N GLU A 10 35.70 -21.00 27.28
CA GLU A 10 35.04 -19.72 27.00
C GLU A 10 34.49 -19.06 28.26
N GLU A 11 34.19 -19.85 29.30
CA GLU A 11 33.51 -19.41 30.52
C GLU A 11 33.96 -20.21 31.74
N LEU A 12 34.20 -19.50 32.85
CA LEU A 12 34.28 -20.06 34.19
C LEU A 12 32.85 -20.14 34.76
N ARG A 13 32.39 -21.32 35.17
CA ARG A 13 31.07 -21.49 35.80
C ARG A 13 31.20 -21.96 37.24
N ILE A 14 30.63 -21.23 38.19
CA ILE A 14 30.85 -21.41 39.64
C ILE A 14 29.55 -21.79 40.32
N ALA A 15 29.46 -23.02 40.80
CA ALA A 15 28.32 -23.54 41.55
C ALA A 15 28.54 -23.40 43.06
N ARG A 16 27.56 -22.83 43.77
CA ARG A 16 27.56 -22.73 45.25
C ARG A 16 26.17 -23.06 45.84
N ASP A 17 26.13 -23.43 47.11
CA ASP A 17 24.88 -23.73 47.83
C ASP A 17 23.95 -22.51 47.95
N GLY A 18 22.75 -22.60 47.34
CA GLY A 18 21.67 -21.60 47.45
C GLY A 18 20.48 -22.08 48.28
N SER A 19 19.48 -21.21 48.47
CA SER A 19 18.31 -21.48 49.36
C SER A 19 17.34 -22.54 48.84
N ASP A 20 17.28 -22.71 47.51
CA ASP A 20 16.30 -23.56 46.82
C ASP A 20 16.99 -24.59 45.88
N GLY A 21 18.33 -24.68 45.94
CA GLY A 21 19.18 -25.50 45.07
C GLY A 21 20.55 -24.85 44.85
N PRO A 22 21.48 -25.51 44.14
CA PRO A 22 22.75 -24.92 43.77
C PRO A 22 22.56 -23.77 42.78
N VAL A 23 23.20 -22.63 43.03
CA VAL A 23 23.23 -21.47 42.14
C VAL A 23 24.52 -21.52 41.34
N VAL A 24 24.43 -21.31 40.01
CA VAL A 24 25.58 -21.30 39.11
C VAL A 24 25.76 -19.92 38.50
N ASP A 25 26.86 -19.25 38.86
CA ASP A 25 27.32 -18.00 38.22
C ASP A 25 28.21 -18.32 37.01
N THR A 26 28.28 -17.40 36.04
CA THR A 26 29.05 -17.57 34.80
C THR A 26 29.88 -16.32 34.52
N ILE A 27 31.19 -16.48 34.30
CA ILE A 27 32.14 -15.40 34.01
C ILE A 27 32.91 -15.73 32.71
N PRO A 28 32.98 -14.85 31.70
CA PRO A 28 33.74 -15.11 30.47
C PRO A 28 35.25 -15.33 30.72
N ALA A 29 35.83 -16.35 30.10
CA ALA A 29 37.24 -16.72 30.21
C ALA A 29 38.10 -16.11 29.10
N ILE A 30 38.03 -14.78 28.96
CA ILE A 30 38.73 -14.01 27.92
C ILE A 30 39.42 -12.76 28.48
N ALA A 31 40.42 -12.29 27.75
CA ALA A 31 41.21 -11.09 28.03
C ALA A 31 41.17 -10.11 26.85
N TYR A 32 41.44 -8.83 27.10
CA TYR A 32 41.56 -7.80 26.08
C TYR A 32 42.67 -6.81 26.47
N PRO A 33 43.63 -6.49 25.58
CA PRO A 33 44.73 -5.57 25.89
C PRO A 33 44.23 -4.12 25.98
N LEU A 34 44.81 -3.33 26.88
CA LEU A 34 44.56 -1.89 27.00
C LEU A 34 45.73 -1.10 26.39
N ASP A 35 45.42 0.02 25.75
CA ASP A 35 46.41 1.00 25.29
C ASP A 35 46.93 1.86 26.47
N GLU A 36 48.12 2.46 26.35
CA GLU A 36 48.77 3.27 27.42
C GLU A 36 47.95 4.51 27.86
N ASP A 37 46.94 4.93 27.08
CA ASP A 37 46.04 6.06 27.36
C ASP A 37 44.68 5.62 28.01
N ASP A 38 44.41 4.32 28.16
CA ASP A 38 43.09 3.77 28.53
C ASP A 38 42.99 3.48 30.05
N ASP A 39 42.56 4.48 30.83
CA ASP A 39 42.61 4.47 32.31
C ASP A 39 41.48 3.63 32.97
N ALA A 40 41.67 2.30 33.00
CA ALA A 40 40.76 1.35 33.66
C ALA A 40 40.67 1.50 35.20
N SER A 41 41.40 2.45 35.81
CA SER A 41 41.30 2.69 37.26
C SER A 41 40.05 3.48 37.68
N GLU A 42 39.45 4.25 36.76
CA GLU A 42 38.20 4.98 37.03
C GLU A 42 36.93 4.11 36.93
N THR A 43 37.00 2.98 36.22
CA THR A 43 35.87 2.09 35.92
C THR A 43 35.72 0.94 36.92
N GLY A 44 36.78 0.55 37.62
CA GLY A 44 36.76 -0.54 38.61
C GLY A 44 36.68 -1.93 37.99
N GLU A 45 37.31 -2.10 36.82
CA GLU A 45 37.30 -3.35 36.05
C GLU A 45 38.42 -4.31 36.49
N LEU A 46 38.21 -5.61 36.30
CA LEU A 46 39.22 -6.62 36.64
C LEU A 46 40.37 -6.58 35.61
N THR A 47 41.55 -6.13 36.04
CA THR A 47 42.73 -5.96 35.18
C THR A 47 43.95 -6.69 35.72
N VAL A 48 44.80 -7.19 34.81
CA VAL A 48 46.08 -7.84 35.12
C VAL A 48 47.22 -7.18 34.35
N GLU A 49 48.33 -6.91 35.04
CA GLU A 49 49.57 -6.38 34.43
C GLU A 49 50.57 -7.53 34.23
N THR A 50 51.05 -7.73 33.00
CA THR A 50 52.11 -8.72 32.72
C THR A 50 53.04 -8.22 31.62
N SER A 51 54.33 -8.55 31.73
CA SER A 51 55.37 -8.20 30.73
C SER A 51 55.47 -6.71 30.31
N GLY A 52 54.81 -5.79 31.02
CA GLY A 52 54.74 -4.36 30.67
C GLY A 52 53.51 -3.93 29.87
N ALA A 53 52.49 -4.78 29.75
CA ALA A 53 51.18 -4.45 29.20
C ALA A 53 50.05 -4.80 30.19
N THR A 54 48.97 -4.03 30.14
CA THR A 54 47.79 -4.21 30.98
C THR A 54 46.66 -4.83 30.17
N TYR A 55 46.04 -5.86 30.72
CA TYR A 55 44.91 -6.57 30.11
C TYR A 55 43.71 -6.44 31.03
N VAL A 56 42.55 -6.08 30.48
CA VAL A 56 41.28 -6.28 31.16
C VAL A 56 40.82 -7.72 30.92
N VAL A 57 40.15 -8.35 31.89
CA VAL A 57 39.70 -9.75 31.81
C VAL A 57 38.22 -9.88 32.17
N GLY A 58 37.58 -10.98 31.77
CA GLY A 58 36.20 -11.28 32.15
C GLY A 58 35.13 -10.57 31.31
N ALA A 59 33.98 -10.29 31.92
CA ALA A 59 32.91 -9.56 31.25
C ALA A 59 33.33 -8.15 30.75
N PRO A 60 34.15 -7.36 31.49
CA PRO A 60 34.68 -6.10 30.98
C PRO A 60 35.57 -6.25 29.72
N ALA A 61 36.29 -7.36 29.58
CA ALA A 61 37.06 -7.66 28.36
C ALA A 61 36.16 -7.92 27.16
N ARG A 62 35.10 -8.72 27.35
CA ARG A 62 34.05 -8.96 26.35
C ARG A 62 33.40 -7.65 25.89
N ASP A 63 33.10 -6.78 26.85
CA ASP A 63 32.36 -5.54 26.57
C ASP A 63 33.26 -4.52 25.85
N ARG A 64 34.56 -4.44 26.17
CA ARG A 64 35.54 -3.68 25.35
C ARG A 64 35.73 -4.28 23.96
N SER A 65 35.94 -5.60 23.84
CA SER A 65 36.19 -6.23 22.53
C SER A 65 34.99 -6.03 21.58
N THR A 66 33.77 -6.12 22.12
CA THR A 66 32.52 -5.82 21.40
C THR A 66 32.41 -4.33 21.01
N ALA A 67 32.82 -3.41 21.90
CA ALA A 67 32.80 -1.97 21.60
C ALA A 67 33.87 -1.53 20.59
N ALA A 68 34.97 -2.28 20.49
CA ALA A 68 36.08 -2.04 19.56
C ALA A 68 35.94 -2.78 18.20
N ASP A 69 34.92 -3.65 18.04
CA ASP A 69 34.77 -4.58 16.91
C ASP A 69 36.01 -5.45 16.68
N ALA A 70 36.58 -5.96 17.77
CA ALA A 70 37.84 -6.69 17.82
C ALA A 70 37.69 -8.06 18.52
N GLU A 71 38.47 -9.05 18.06
CA GLU A 71 38.44 -10.40 18.62
C GLU A 71 39.20 -10.45 19.96
N PRO A 72 38.58 -10.93 21.07
CA PRO A 72 39.23 -10.99 22.37
C PRO A 72 40.26 -12.13 22.46
N LEU A 73 41.25 -11.96 23.33
CA LEU A 73 42.29 -12.95 23.58
C LEU A 73 41.72 -14.12 24.41
N ALA A 74 41.90 -15.35 23.93
CA ALA A 74 41.43 -16.54 24.61
C ALA A 74 42.41 -16.99 25.70
N ILE A 75 41.95 -17.06 26.96
CA ILE A 75 42.75 -17.58 28.07
C ILE A 75 43.04 -19.08 27.88
N PHE A 76 42.13 -19.80 27.19
CA PHE A 76 42.26 -21.22 26.89
C PHE A 76 42.42 -21.50 25.39
N GLU A 77 43.58 -22.03 25.00
CA GLU A 77 43.88 -22.44 23.64
C GLU A 77 43.77 -23.97 23.48
N ARG A 78 43.19 -24.43 22.35
CA ARG A 78 43.01 -25.86 21.99
C ARG A 78 42.32 -26.78 23.02
N GLY A 79 41.83 -26.26 24.15
CA GLY A 79 41.27 -27.06 25.26
C GLY A 79 41.93 -26.84 26.62
N LEU A 80 43.08 -26.17 26.68
CA LEU A 80 43.94 -26.05 27.85
C LEU A 80 44.32 -24.58 28.11
N LEU A 81 44.85 -24.27 29.30
CA LEU A 81 45.34 -22.93 29.62
C LEU A 81 46.46 -22.53 28.63
N SER A 82 46.38 -21.33 28.06
CA SER A 82 47.35 -20.86 27.06
C SER A 82 48.75 -20.63 27.66
N THR A 83 49.77 -20.58 26.79
CA THR A 83 51.17 -20.37 27.20
C THR A 83 51.65 -18.91 27.13
N GLU A 84 50.81 -17.99 26.63
CA GLU A 84 51.13 -16.56 26.66
C GLU A 84 51.22 -16.02 28.11
N PRO A 85 52.07 -15.00 28.36
CA PRO A 85 52.32 -14.48 29.71
C PRO A 85 51.12 -13.79 30.39
N TYR A 86 50.00 -13.58 29.67
CA TYR A 86 48.75 -13.05 30.24
C TYR A 86 47.79 -14.13 30.73
N ALA A 87 47.91 -15.38 30.25
CA ALA A 87 46.91 -16.42 30.51
C ALA A 87 46.87 -16.86 31.98
N ASN A 88 48.04 -17.11 32.60
CA ASN A 88 48.14 -17.43 34.03
C ASN A 88 47.61 -16.30 34.93
N PRO A 89 48.09 -15.04 34.83
CA PRO A 89 47.52 -13.93 35.61
C PRO A 89 46.03 -13.72 35.36
N ALA A 90 45.55 -13.88 34.12
CA ALA A 90 44.14 -13.71 33.79
C ALA A 90 43.25 -14.76 34.45
N ILE A 91 43.65 -16.04 34.47
CA ILE A 91 42.86 -17.07 35.17
C ILE A 91 42.97 -16.95 36.70
N GLU A 92 44.12 -16.52 37.23
CA GLU A 92 44.31 -16.19 38.65
C GLU A 92 43.36 -15.07 39.09
N ALA A 93 43.28 -13.97 38.33
CA ALA A 93 42.36 -12.88 38.60
C ALA A 93 40.88 -13.29 38.50
N LEU A 94 40.51 -14.06 37.47
CA LEU A 94 39.13 -14.55 37.30
C LEU A 94 38.71 -15.54 38.39
N ILE A 95 39.62 -16.40 38.87
CA ILE A 95 39.35 -17.27 40.02
C ILE A 95 39.26 -16.44 41.30
N THR A 96 40.11 -15.43 41.49
CA THR A 96 40.07 -14.53 42.66
C THR A 96 38.75 -13.75 42.74
N ASP A 97 38.25 -13.20 41.63
CA ASP A 97 36.96 -12.49 41.53
C ASP A 97 35.75 -13.43 41.68
N ALA A 98 35.92 -14.71 41.32
CA ALA A 98 34.90 -15.75 41.50
C ALA A 98 34.80 -16.29 42.94
N LEU A 99 35.84 -16.14 43.76
CA LEU A 99 35.88 -16.56 45.15
C LEU A 99 35.26 -15.48 46.07
N SER A 100 34.69 -15.91 47.20
CA SER A 100 34.06 -14.99 48.16
C SER A 100 35.05 -14.50 49.24
N ASP A 101 34.79 -13.32 49.82
CA ASP A 101 35.51 -12.78 51.00
C ASP A 101 35.49 -13.71 52.24
N GLU A 102 34.53 -14.65 52.30
CA GLU A 102 34.44 -15.68 53.35
C GLU A 102 35.27 -16.91 52.93
N PRO A 103 36.19 -17.42 53.77
CA PRO A 103 37.09 -18.51 53.38
C PRO A 103 36.31 -19.78 53.02
N GLU A 104 36.46 -20.21 51.78
CA GLU A 104 35.88 -21.45 51.29
C GLU A 104 36.58 -22.65 51.96
N THR A 105 35.81 -23.69 52.29
CA THR A 105 36.28 -24.76 53.20
C THR A 105 36.56 -26.07 52.48
N ARG A 106 36.06 -26.21 51.25
CA ARG A 106 36.34 -27.27 50.28
C ARG A 106 36.02 -26.70 48.90
N LEU A 107 36.96 -26.80 47.97
CA LEU A 107 36.74 -26.46 46.57
C LEU A 107 37.01 -27.70 45.71
N SER A 108 36.26 -27.88 44.63
CA SER A 108 36.67 -28.79 43.56
C SER A 108 36.51 -28.12 42.21
N TYR A 109 37.41 -28.44 41.27
CA TYR A 109 37.44 -27.81 39.95
C TYR A 109 37.60 -28.84 38.83
N THR A 110 36.98 -28.57 37.68
CA THR A 110 37.00 -29.49 36.54
C THR A 110 38.27 -29.32 35.71
N VAL A 111 38.97 -30.42 35.44
CA VAL A 111 40.11 -30.49 34.52
C VAL A 111 39.76 -31.46 33.40
N PRO A 112 40.12 -31.20 32.12
CA PRO A 112 39.91 -32.17 31.05
C PRO A 112 40.70 -33.47 31.30
N GLY A 113 40.18 -34.57 30.74
CA GLY A 113 40.89 -35.85 30.67
C GLY A 113 42.14 -35.77 29.78
N THR A 114 42.97 -36.82 29.75
CA THR A 114 44.08 -36.91 28.76
C THR A 114 43.51 -36.70 27.34
N ILE A 115 44.10 -35.81 26.55
CA ILE A 115 43.60 -35.52 25.20
C ILE A 115 44.04 -36.64 24.24
N VAL A 116 43.06 -37.38 23.73
CA VAL A 116 43.25 -38.46 22.75
C VAL A 116 43.74 -37.88 21.41
N ASP A 117 44.64 -38.61 20.75
CA ASP A 117 45.29 -38.23 19.48
C ASP A 117 46.07 -36.90 19.51
N ALA A 118 46.64 -36.52 20.68
CA ALA A 118 47.44 -35.31 20.81
C ALA A 118 48.66 -35.48 21.73
N ASP A 119 49.86 -35.12 21.24
CA ASP A 119 51.12 -35.03 22.02
C ASP A 119 51.13 -33.81 22.97
N THR A 120 50.04 -33.58 23.71
CA THR A 120 49.79 -32.36 24.49
C THR A 120 49.65 -32.69 25.98
N PRO A 121 50.66 -32.40 26.83
CA PRO A 121 50.65 -32.78 28.24
C PRO A 121 49.56 -32.08 29.05
N THR A 122 48.41 -32.74 29.25
CA THR A 122 47.31 -32.26 30.11
C THR A 122 47.75 -32.05 31.56
N ALA A 123 48.81 -32.76 32.01
CA ALA A 123 49.47 -32.55 33.30
C ALA A 123 49.87 -31.08 33.51
N ARG A 124 50.62 -30.48 32.56
CA ARG A 124 51.05 -29.07 32.67
C ARG A 124 49.89 -28.09 32.85
N HIS A 125 48.73 -28.37 32.25
CA HIS A 125 47.53 -27.56 32.43
C HIS A 125 46.95 -27.72 33.84
N ARG A 126 46.88 -28.95 34.36
CA ARG A 126 46.49 -29.22 35.75
C ARG A 126 47.42 -28.50 36.72
N ASP A 127 48.73 -28.73 36.59
CA ASP A 127 49.78 -28.15 37.45
C ASP A 127 49.70 -26.62 37.49
N ALA A 128 49.39 -25.97 36.37
CA ALA A 128 49.28 -24.52 36.27
C ALA A 128 48.01 -23.94 36.91
N ILE A 129 46.89 -24.67 36.92
CA ILE A 129 45.65 -24.27 37.63
C ILE A 129 45.77 -24.58 39.13
N ASP A 130 46.35 -25.72 39.46
CA ASP A 130 46.68 -26.18 40.81
C ASP A 130 47.58 -25.16 41.54
N GLU A 131 48.63 -24.66 40.88
CA GLU A 131 49.49 -23.60 41.42
C GLU A 131 48.75 -22.26 41.63
N VAL A 132 47.70 -21.96 40.86
CA VAL A 132 46.84 -20.78 41.10
C VAL A 132 46.05 -20.95 42.40
N PHE A 133 45.42 -22.10 42.63
CA PHE A 133 44.72 -22.36 43.90
C PHE A 133 45.67 -22.38 45.10
N ARG A 134 46.89 -22.93 44.95
CA ARG A 134 47.95 -22.84 45.99
C ARG A 134 48.37 -21.41 46.28
N THR A 135 48.47 -20.55 45.26
CA THR A 135 48.83 -19.13 45.42
C THR A 135 47.77 -18.37 46.22
N LEU A 136 46.51 -18.82 46.15
CA LEU A 136 45.37 -18.26 46.89
C LEU A 136 45.15 -18.89 48.28
N ASP A 137 45.99 -19.83 48.72
CA ASP A 137 45.86 -20.60 49.98
C ASP A 137 44.54 -21.40 50.07
N VAL A 138 44.02 -21.87 48.92
CA VAL A 138 42.77 -22.64 48.82
C VAL A 138 43.05 -24.12 48.56
N ASP A 139 42.51 -24.98 49.43
CA ASP A 139 42.55 -26.44 49.27
C ASP A 139 41.50 -26.88 48.24
N ALA A 140 41.95 -27.27 47.06
CA ALA A 140 41.15 -27.39 45.84
C ALA A 140 41.42 -28.71 45.10
N THR A 141 40.42 -29.59 45.02
CA THR A 141 40.57 -30.89 44.36
C THR A 141 40.30 -30.82 42.84
N PRO A 142 41.23 -31.25 41.97
CA PRO A 142 40.94 -31.45 40.56
C PRO A 142 40.10 -32.71 40.33
N ILE A 143 38.98 -32.57 39.63
CA ILE A 143 38.15 -33.69 39.15
C ILE A 143 38.07 -33.67 37.63
N SER A 144 37.84 -34.81 36.98
CA SER A 144 37.66 -34.80 35.52
C SER A 144 36.30 -34.19 35.14
N THR A 145 36.23 -33.39 34.06
CA THR A 145 34.95 -32.78 33.63
C THR A 145 33.87 -33.84 33.32
N GLY A 146 34.26 -35.00 32.79
CA GLY A 146 33.37 -36.14 32.60
C GLY A 146 32.87 -36.77 33.91
N TYR A 147 33.71 -36.83 34.95
CA TYR A 147 33.28 -37.26 36.29
C TYR A 147 32.29 -36.26 36.90
N ALA A 148 32.50 -34.95 36.71
CA ALA A 148 31.57 -33.94 37.20
C ALA A 148 30.14 -34.12 36.64
N VAL A 149 30.01 -34.48 35.36
CA VAL A 149 28.69 -34.83 34.76
C VAL A 149 28.05 -36.04 35.47
N VAL A 150 28.84 -37.04 35.88
CA VAL A 150 28.36 -38.17 36.70
C VAL A 150 27.98 -37.71 38.11
N ALA A 151 28.75 -36.81 38.72
CA ALA A 151 28.49 -36.29 40.06
C ALA A 151 27.14 -35.54 40.14
N ASP A 152 26.89 -34.62 39.20
CA ASP A 152 25.61 -33.89 39.11
C ASP A 152 24.43 -34.84 38.85
N GLN A 153 24.56 -35.69 37.83
CA GLN A 153 23.40 -36.38 37.27
C GLN A 153 23.13 -37.75 37.90
N LEU A 154 24.15 -38.44 38.40
CA LEU A 154 24.07 -39.84 38.86
C LEU A 154 24.31 -40.02 40.36
N ALA A 155 24.31 -38.96 41.18
CA ALA A 155 24.35 -39.05 42.64
C ALA A 155 23.29 -40.01 43.21
N HIS A 156 22.07 -40.00 42.64
CA HIS A 156 20.99 -40.89 43.04
C HIS A 156 21.07 -42.32 42.45
N GLU A 157 22.01 -42.56 41.52
CA GLU A 157 22.33 -43.88 40.93
C GLU A 157 23.72 -44.38 41.35
N THR A 158 24.16 -44.01 42.57
CA THR A 158 25.46 -44.42 43.16
C THR A 158 26.68 -44.05 42.31
N PHE A 159 26.63 -42.88 41.65
CA PHE A 159 27.73 -42.34 40.86
C PHE A 159 28.33 -43.36 39.88
N THR A 160 27.46 -44.16 39.24
CA THR A 160 27.83 -45.27 38.36
C THR A 160 27.28 -45.00 36.97
N GLY A 161 28.16 -44.76 36.00
CA GLY A 161 27.78 -44.39 34.63
C GLY A 161 28.94 -43.88 33.78
N VAL A 162 28.61 -43.45 32.56
CA VAL A 162 29.51 -42.66 31.70
C VAL A 162 29.01 -41.22 31.66
N GLY A 163 29.86 -40.26 32.01
CA GLY A 163 29.60 -38.83 31.82
C GLY A 163 30.32 -38.31 30.60
N ILE A 164 29.61 -37.55 29.76
CA ILE A 164 30.14 -36.96 28.52
C ILE A 164 29.80 -35.46 28.54
N ASP A 165 30.80 -34.61 28.68
CA ASP A 165 30.68 -33.15 28.56
C ASP A 165 31.13 -32.72 27.16
N ILE A 166 30.21 -32.28 26.32
CA ILE A 166 30.50 -31.65 25.03
C ILE A 166 30.71 -30.16 25.28
N GLY A 167 31.93 -29.78 25.65
CA GLY A 167 32.33 -28.39 25.85
C GLY A 167 32.57 -27.63 24.54
N ALA A 168 33.09 -26.41 24.62
CA ALA A 168 33.36 -25.58 23.44
C ALA A 168 34.49 -26.16 22.56
N LYS A 169 35.69 -26.38 23.12
CA LYS A 169 36.85 -26.92 22.37
C LYS A 169 37.08 -28.43 22.55
N LEU A 170 36.65 -29.01 23.67
CA LEU A 170 36.84 -30.42 24.01
C LEU A 170 35.51 -31.15 24.25
N THR A 171 35.46 -32.44 23.93
CA THR A 171 34.47 -33.35 24.53
C THR A 171 35.18 -34.22 25.58
N SER A 172 34.84 -34.05 26.86
CA SER A 172 35.44 -34.80 27.98
C SER A 172 34.56 -36.00 28.35
N VAL A 173 35.19 -37.15 28.63
CA VAL A 173 34.51 -38.41 28.92
C VAL A 173 35.10 -39.07 30.17
N ALA A 174 34.25 -39.59 31.05
CA ALA A 174 34.68 -40.49 32.12
C ALA A 174 33.71 -41.67 32.29
N LEU A 175 34.26 -42.88 32.49
CA LEU A 175 33.51 -44.03 33.04
C LEU A 175 33.76 -44.07 34.55
N VAL A 176 32.70 -44.23 35.33
CA VAL A 176 32.75 -44.20 36.79
C VAL A 176 31.97 -45.40 37.33
N TYR A 177 32.56 -46.12 38.30
CA TYR A 177 31.91 -47.18 39.05
C TYR A 177 31.91 -46.82 40.55
N TYR A 178 30.73 -46.77 41.16
CA TYR A 178 30.54 -46.47 42.59
C TYR A 178 31.24 -45.20 43.10
N GLY A 179 31.34 -44.16 42.26
CA GLY A 179 32.03 -42.90 42.58
C GLY A 179 33.53 -42.88 42.31
N VAL A 180 34.11 -43.97 41.80
CA VAL A 180 35.53 -44.05 41.39
C VAL A 180 35.63 -43.96 39.86
N PRO A 181 36.34 -42.98 39.29
CA PRO A 181 36.64 -42.94 37.86
C PRO A 181 37.55 -44.10 37.47
N VAL A 182 37.19 -44.82 36.42
CA VAL A 182 37.93 -45.97 35.87
C VAL A 182 38.77 -45.57 34.67
N LEU A 183 38.28 -44.59 33.89
CA LEU A 183 39.00 -43.93 32.81
C LEU A 183 38.47 -42.49 32.69
N ALA A 184 39.36 -41.56 32.34
CA ALA A 184 39.01 -40.15 32.10
C ALA A 184 39.87 -39.57 30.97
N PHE A 185 39.25 -39.23 29.85
CA PHE A 185 39.92 -38.71 28.65
C PHE A 185 39.15 -37.53 28.05
N ALA A 186 39.75 -36.83 27.10
CA ALA A 186 39.11 -35.79 26.32
C ALA A 186 39.43 -35.95 24.83
N LEU A 187 38.52 -35.50 23.97
CA LEU A 187 38.70 -35.42 22.52
C LEU A 187 38.80 -33.95 22.09
N PRO A 188 39.70 -33.60 21.16
CA PRO A 188 39.86 -32.24 20.62
C PRO A 188 38.73 -31.87 19.62
N ARG A 189 37.48 -32.12 20.02
CA ARG A 189 36.25 -31.88 19.27
C ARG A 189 35.13 -31.49 20.21
N GLY A 190 34.83 -30.19 20.32
CA GLY A 190 33.66 -29.66 21.01
C GLY A 190 32.71 -28.92 20.05
N ARG A 191 31.90 -28.01 20.60
CA ARG A 191 31.04 -27.07 19.85
C ARG A 191 31.77 -26.37 18.70
N ASP A 192 32.99 -25.90 18.91
CA ASP A 192 33.81 -25.19 17.91
C ASP A 192 34.15 -26.08 16.71
N TRP A 193 34.35 -27.39 16.98
CA TRP A 193 34.59 -28.38 15.94
C TRP A 193 33.29 -28.69 15.17
N LEU A 194 32.14 -28.80 15.86
CA LEU A 194 30.84 -28.99 15.21
C LEU A 194 30.50 -27.82 14.27
N VAL A 195 30.66 -26.58 14.75
CA VAL A 195 30.49 -25.35 13.96
C VAL A 195 31.50 -25.29 12.81
N GLY A 196 32.76 -25.62 13.06
CA GLY A 196 33.82 -25.64 12.05
C GLY A 196 33.62 -26.69 10.95
N HIS A 197 33.09 -27.87 11.31
CA HIS A 197 32.80 -28.97 10.40
C HIS A 197 31.63 -28.62 9.49
N ALA A 198 30.50 -28.21 10.06
CA ALA A 198 29.31 -27.81 9.30
C ALA A 198 29.57 -26.55 8.42
N ALA A 199 30.49 -25.66 8.84
CA ALA A 199 30.94 -24.55 8.01
C ALA A 199 31.76 -25.04 6.79
N GLY A 200 32.62 -26.04 6.98
CA GLY A 200 33.38 -26.68 5.90
C GLY A 200 32.47 -27.40 4.90
N GLU A 201 31.43 -28.10 5.37
CA GLU A 201 30.48 -28.80 4.48
C GLU A 201 29.55 -27.86 3.70
N THR A 202 29.06 -26.79 4.33
CA THR A 202 27.99 -25.95 3.75
C THR A 202 28.46 -24.60 3.20
N GLY A 203 29.69 -24.18 3.48
CA GLY A 203 30.25 -22.89 3.04
C GLY A 203 29.68 -21.64 3.74
N HIS A 204 28.83 -21.80 4.77
CA HIS A 204 28.34 -20.67 5.57
C HIS A 204 29.40 -20.17 6.56
N ASN A 205 29.27 -18.93 7.03
CA ASN A 205 30.19 -18.39 8.02
C ASN A 205 29.98 -19.08 9.39
N ARG A 206 31.08 -19.32 10.12
CA ARG A 206 31.03 -19.91 11.47
C ARG A 206 30.08 -19.20 12.42
N SER A 207 29.96 -17.88 12.36
CA SER A 207 29.01 -17.12 13.21
C SER A 207 27.55 -17.44 12.90
N GLN A 208 27.20 -17.68 11.64
CA GLN A 208 25.86 -18.06 11.21
C GLN A 208 25.49 -19.47 11.71
N ILE A 209 26.47 -20.38 11.70
CA ILE A 209 26.27 -21.75 12.18
C ILE A 209 26.26 -21.83 13.70
N ALA A 210 27.11 -21.05 14.40
CA ALA A 210 27.06 -20.93 15.85
C ALA A 210 25.70 -20.40 16.32
N ALA A 211 25.20 -19.32 15.72
CA ALA A 211 23.88 -18.78 16.02
C ALA A 211 22.74 -19.77 15.66
N ARG A 212 22.87 -20.56 14.59
CA ARG A 212 21.88 -21.60 14.27
C ARG A 212 21.91 -22.75 15.28
N LEU A 213 23.10 -23.10 15.80
CA LEU A 213 23.33 -24.18 16.76
C LEU A 213 22.71 -23.90 18.14
N GLU A 214 22.64 -22.63 18.56
CA GLU A 214 21.92 -22.21 19.77
C GLU A 214 20.40 -22.51 19.72
N GLU A 215 19.81 -22.56 18.52
CA GLU A 215 18.40 -22.91 18.28
C GLU A 215 18.23 -24.32 17.68
N PHE A 216 19.26 -25.18 17.69
CA PHE A 216 19.26 -26.47 17.00
C PHE A 216 18.86 -27.64 17.91
N SER A 217 18.14 -28.61 17.33
CA SER A 217 17.81 -29.90 17.94
C SER A 217 17.92 -31.01 16.90
N LEU A 218 18.28 -32.22 17.34
CA LEU A 218 18.49 -33.39 16.48
C LEU A 218 17.17 -34.08 16.14
N ASP A 219 16.37 -33.43 15.30
CA ASP A 219 15.13 -33.98 14.73
C ASP A 219 15.42 -34.72 13.40
N PRO A 220 15.01 -36.00 13.22
CA PRO A 220 15.15 -36.71 11.95
C PRO A 220 14.36 -36.10 10.77
N ASP A 221 13.35 -35.26 11.03
CA ASP A 221 12.62 -34.51 10.00
C ASP A 221 13.21 -33.10 9.74
N ALA A 222 14.35 -32.74 10.34
CA ALA A 222 14.97 -31.41 10.22
C ALA A 222 15.29 -30.99 8.77
N SER A 223 14.59 -29.96 8.28
CA SER A 223 14.65 -29.52 6.89
C SER A 223 15.50 -28.25 6.69
N GLY A 224 16.82 -28.38 6.87
CA GLY A 224 17.80 -27.32 6.60
C GLY A 224 19.09 -27.88 6.00
N ASP A 225 19.95 -27.02 5.46
CA ASP A 225 21.29 -27.43 4.97
C ASP A 225 22.31 -27.39 6.11
N ILE A 226 22.34 -26.28 6.87
CA ILE A 226 23.10 -26.15 8.12
C ILE A 226 22.66 -27.22 9.13
N ASP A 227 21.35 -27.39 9.33
CA ASP A 227 20.77 -28.38 10.25
C ASP A 227 21.23 -29.81 9.93
N ARG A 228 21.37 -30.16 8.64
CA ARG A 228 21.83 -31.49 8.21
C ARG A 228 23.34 -31.67 8.40
N ALA A 229 24.14 -30.63 8.12
CA ALA A 229 25.58 -30.66 8.36
C ALA A 229 25.92 -30.67 9.86
N LEU A 230 25.13 -29.99 10.69
CA LEU A 230 25.20 -30.12 12.15
C LEU A 230 24.84 -31.55 12.58
N ALA A 231 23.77 -32.14 12.04
CA ALA A 231 23.42 -33.53 12.33
C ALA A 231 24.53 -34.53 11.92
N GLN A 232 25.17 -34.33 10.76
CA GLN A 232 26.31 -35.13 10.31
C GLN A 232 27.52 -34.93 11.23
N ALA A 233 27.86 -33.69 11.59
CA ALA A 233 28.93 -33.39 12.53
C ALA A 233 28.69 -34.03 13.91
N TYR A 234 27.45 -34.03 14.42
CA TYR A 234 27.10 -34.74 15.66
C TYR A 234 27.24 -36.26 15.53
N ASP A 235 26.90 -36.85 14.38
CA ASP A 235 27.05 -38.29 14.13
C ASP A 235 28.53 -38.72 14.05
N ASP A 236 29.38 -37.89 13.45
CA ASP A 236 30.83 -38.11 13.39
C ASP A 236 31.54 -37.81 14.71
N LEU A 237 31.08 -36.81 15.49
CA LEU A 237 31.50 -36.62 16.88
C LEU A 237 31.14 -37.86 17.70
N CYS A 238 29.89 -38.31 17.62
CA CYS A 238 29.40 -39.48 18.34
C CYS A 238 30.20 -40.75 17.97
N GLY A 239 30.42 -41.01 16.69
CA GLY A 239 31.25 -42.13 16.23
C GLY A 239 32.68 -42.07 16.76
N SER A 240 33.25 -40.87 16.86
CA SER A 240 34.59 -40.64 17.42
C SER A 240 34.64 -40.87 18.93
N VAL A 241 33.65 -40.36 19.68
CA VAL A 241 33.51 -40.60 21.14
C VAL A 241 33.33 -42.09 21.43
N VAL A 242 32.44 -42.78 20.72
CA VAL A 242 32.21 -44.22 20.87
C VAL A 242 33.47 -45.03 20.54
N SER A 243 34.22 -44.64 19.50
CA SER A 243 35.49 -45.29 19.16
C SER A 243 36.57 -45.07 20.23
N ALA A 244 36.68 -43.85 20.78
CA ALA A 244 37.61 -43.53 21.85
C ALA A 244 37.26 -44.28 23.15
N ILE A 245 35.98 -44.32 23.56
CA ILE A 245 35.50 -45.11 24.71
C ILE A 245 35.91 -46.58 24.55
N ARG A 246 35.76 -47.16 23.35
CA ARG A 246 36.17 -48.55 23.10
C ARG A 246 37.69 -48.75 23.21
N THR A 247 38.49 -47.81 22.72
CA THR A 247 39.97 -47.87 22.80
C THR A 247 40.44 -47.72 24.24
N GLU A 248 40.02 -46.67 24.94
CA GLU A 248 40.46 -46.39 26.32
C GLU A 248 39.94 -47.45 27.32
N ALA A 249 38.71 -47.94 27.16
CA ALA A 249 38.20 -49.04 28.01
C ALA A 249 38.91 -50.38 27.74
N ALA A 250 39.51 -50.58 26.57
CA ALA A 250 40.36 -51.72 26.29
C ALA A 250 41.81 -51.52 26.77
N ALA A 251 42.31 -50.28 26.82
CA ALA A 251 43.62 -49.95 27.38
C ALA A 251 43.63 -49.98 28.92
N ALA A 252 42.51 -49.65 29.56
CA ALA A 252 42.32 -49.67 31.01
C ALA A 252 41.77 -51.01 31.56
N ASP A 253 41.82 -52.11 30.77
CA ASP A 253 41.40 -53.47 31.16
C ASP A 253 40.01 -53.55 31.85
N VAL A 254 39.03 -52.76 31.36
CA VAL A 254 37.71 -52.63 32.03
C VAL A 254 36.94 -53.95 32.04
N GLU A 255 36.62 -54.45 33.24
CA GLU A 255 35.90 -55.74 33.41
C GLU A 255 34.57 -55.77 32.63
N PRO A 256 34.33 -56.80 31.81
CA PRO A 256 33.14 -56.86 30.97
C PRO A 256 31.89 -57.30 31.75
N GLY A 257 30.74 -56.69 31.40
CA GLY A 257 29.41 -57.12 31.87
C GLY A 257 28.72 -56.24 32.91
N VAL A 258 29.30 -55.10 33.30
CA VAL A 258 28.55 -54.05 34.03
C VAL A 258 27.55 -53.38 33.08
N SER A 259 26.39 -52.93 33.61
CA SER A 259 25.41 -52.15 32.85
C SER A 259 25.31 -50.72 33.38
N VAL A 260 25.66 -49.74 32.54
CA VAL A 260 25.82 -48.33 32.93
C VAL A 260 24.85 -47.39 32.19
N PRO A 261 24.27 -46.38 32.85
CA PRO A 261 23.68 -45.25 32.16
C PRO A 261 24.77 -44.35 31.55
N VAL A 262 24.43 -43.65 30.47
CA VAL A 262 25.26 -42.55 29.92
C VAL A 262 24.51 -41.24 30.09
N VAL A 263 25.22 -40.18 30.48
CA VAL A 263 24.68 -38.82 30.57
C VAL A 263 25.49 -37.86 29.72
N LEU A 264 24.78 -37.05 28.93
CA LEU A 264 25.33 -36.04 28.03
C LEU A 264 25.09 -34.64 28.62
N ALA A 265 26.10 -33.79 28.57
CA ALA A 265 26.12 -32.44 29.12
C ALA A 265 27.08 -31.53 28.33
N GLY A 266 27.33 -30.31 28.83
CA GLY A 266 28.19 -29.31 28.19
C GLY A 266 27.43 -28.34 27.28
N SER A 267 28.09 -27.26 26.84
CA SER A 267 27.49 -26.21 26.01
C SER A 267 27.28 -26.59 24.54
N GLY A 268 27.76 -27.76 24.12
CA GLY A 268 27.52 -28.38 22.82
C GLY A 268 26.58 -29.58 22.84
N ALA A 269 25.89 -29.88 23.96
CA ALA A 269 24.88 -30.93 24.01
C ALA A 269 23.46 -30.37 23.82
N VAL A 270 22.88 -30.64 22.64
CA VAL A 270 21.55 -30.17 22.20
C VAL A 270 20.46 -31.23 22.40
N ASP A 271 19.19 -30.81 22.39
CA ASP A 271 18.05 -31.72 22.47
C ASP A 271 18.06 -32.78 21.35
N GLY A 272 17.79 -34.04 21.71
CA GLY A 272 17.80 -35.20 20.83
C GLY A 272 19.16 -35.87 20.60
N VAL A 273 20.27 -35.29 21.09
CA VAL A 273 21.62 -35.88 20.96
C VAL A 273 21.75 -37.23 21.68
N GLU A 274 20.94 -37.46 22.71
CA GLU A 274 20.86 -38.73 23.44
C GLU A 274 20.31 -39.90 22.59
N TYR A 275 19.44 -39.65 21.61
CA TYR A 275 18.95 -40.70 20.71
C TYR A 275 20.03 -41.13 19.71
N LEU A 276 20.82 -40.16 19.22
CA LEU A 276 21.93 -40.41 18.30
C LEU A 276 23.03 -41.22 18.98
N PHE A 277 23.45 -40.79 20.17
CA PHE A 277 24.38 -41.56 21.00
C PHE A 277 23.81 -42.93 21.39
N GLY A 278 22.52 -43.03 21.74
CA GLY A 278 21.87 -44.31 22.03
C GLY A 278 22.00 -45.31 20.88
N GLY A 279 21.62 -44.91 19.66
CA GLY A 279 21.72 -45.76 18.47
C GLY A 279 23.17 -46.13 18.09
N ARG A 280 24.12 -45.21 18.30
CA ARG A 280 25.55 -45.46 18.05
C ARG A 280 26.18 -46.37 19.11
N PHE A 281 25.76 -46.28 20.37
CA PHE A 281 26.19 -47.19 21.44
C PHE A 281 25.59 -48.59 21.32
N ASP A 282 24.30 -48.73 20.96
CA ASP A 282 23.67 -50.04 20.68
C ASP A 282 24.35 -50.78 19.52
N ALA A 283 25.00 -50.06 18.61
CA ALA A 283 25.76 -50.60 17.49
C ALA A 283 27.24 -50.90 17.83
N ALA A 284 27.70 -50.63 19.05
CA ALA A 284 29.12 -50.69 19.42
C ALA A 284 29.45 -51.92 20.28
N GLU A 285 30.52 -52.63 19.91
CA GLU A 285 31.09 -53.74 20.69
C GLU A 285 31.95 -53.18 21.85
N LEU A 286 31.29 -52.63 22.87
CA LEU A 286 31.90 -52.17 24.13
C LEU A 286 32.02 -53.32 25.16
N PRO A 287 32.98 -53.26 26.11
CA PRO A 287 33.12 -54.27 27.16
C PRO A 287 31.97 -54.24 28.19
N PHE A 288 31.39 -53.06 28.43
CA PHE A 288 30.21 -52.85 29.27
C PHE A 288 28.95 -52.62 28.42
N SER A 289 27.77 -52.92 28.99
CA SER A 289 26.48 -52.69 28.33
C SER A 289 25.90 -51.34 28.73
N ILE A 290 25.30 -50.61 27.80
CA ILE A 290 24.63 -49.34 28.11
C ILE A 290 23.16 -49.58 28.45
N ARG A 291 22.70 -48.98 29.55
CA ARG A 291 21.34 -49.09 30.09
C ARG A 291 20.37 -48.09 29.45
N GLY A 292 20.93 -47.04 28.86
CA GLY A 292 20.23 -45.91 28.25
C GLY A 292 21.12 -44.67 28.26
N VAL A 293 20.84 -43.73 27.36
CA VAL A 293 21.50 -42.42 27.29
C VAL A 293 20.47 -41.34 27.65
N ARG A 294 20.89 -40.28 28.34
CA ARG A 294 20.04 -39.11 28.61
C ARG A 294 20.83 -37.80 28.49
N LEU A 295 20.15 -36.74 28.10
CA LEU A 295 20.63 -35.36 28.24
C LEU A 295 20.41 -34.90 29.70
N ALA A 296 21.31 -34.06 30.23
CA ALA A 296 21.14 -33.42 31.54
C ALA A 296 20.11 -32.28 31.48
N ASP A 297 19.37 -32.03 32.58
CA ASP A 297 18.30 -30.99 32.61
C ASP A 297 18.80 -29.57 32.29
N GLU A 298 20.05 -29.26 32.64
CA GLU A 298 20.76 -28.05 32.25
C GLU A 298 22.19 -28.42 31.82
N PRO A 299 22.43 -28.72 30.53
CA PRO A 299 23.69 -29.30 30.05
C PRO A 299 24.94 -28.48 30.39
N ALA A 300 24.92 -27.18 30.10
CA ALA A 300 26.08 -26.30 30.28
C ALA A 300 26.47 -26.08 31.76
N ALA A 301 25.53 -26.25 32.70
CA ALA A 301 25.75 -26.04 34.14
C ALA A 301 26.12 -27.33 34.90
N SER A 302 25.92 -28.51 34.27
CA SER A 302 26.09 -29.82 34.93
C SER A 302 27.49 -30.01 35.52
N ALA A 303 28.54 -29.70 34.77
CA ALA A 303 29.92 -29.85 35.24
C ALA A 303 30.24 -28.98 36.48
N ALA A 304 29.63 -27.80 36.61
CA ALA A 304 29.83 -26.93 37.78
C ALA A 304 29.14 -27.48 39.03
N ARG A 305 27.87 -27.91 38.90
CA ARG A 305 27.15 -28.57 39.99
C ARG A 305 27.80 -29.89 40.42
N GLY A 306 28.35 -30.63 39.46
CA GLY A 306 29.11 -31.85 39.72
C GLY A 306 30.36 -31.60 40.56
N ALA A 307 31.09 -30.53 40.26
CA ALA A 307 32.21 -30.08 41.09
C ALA A 307 31.77 -29.66 42.50
N LEU A 308 30.61 -29.01 42.64
CA LEU A 308 30.07 -28.66 43.96
C LEU A 308 29.72 -29.92 44.77
N ILE A 309 29.14 -30.94 44.14
CA ILE A 309 28.80 -32.22 44.78
C ILE A 309 30.07 -32.97 45.21
N ALA A 310 31.11 -32.99 44.37
CA ALA A 310 32.42 -33.55 44.75
C ALA A 310 33.05 -32.82 45.96
N ALA A 311 32.97 -31.49 45.98
CA ALA A 311 33.41 -30.66 47.11
C ALA A 311 32.55 -30.84 48.37
N GLN A 312 31.28 -31.25 48.25
CA GLN A 312 30.42 -31.58 49.38
C GLN A 312 30.73 -32.96 49.96
N ASP A 313 30.92 -33.97 49.11
CA ASP A 313 31.13 -35.38 49.50
C ASP A 313 32.57 -35.72 49.94
N ASP A 314 33.51 -34.76 49.90
CA ASP A 314 34.93 -34.94 50.31
C ASP A 314 35.69 -35.90 49.39
N VAL A 315 35.54 -35.72 48.08
CA VAL A 315 36.24 -36.52 47.06
C VAL A 315 37.74 -36.20 47.07
N ASP A 316 38.56 -37.21 47.39
CA ASP A 316 40.03 -37.15 47.33
C ASP A 316 40.57 -36.95 45.90
N ASP A 317 41.79 -36.42 45.77
CA ASP A 317 42.46 -36.19 44.47
C ASP A 317 42.74 -37.49 43.69
N TYR A 318 42.34 -37.50 42.41
CA TYR A 318 42.33 -38.66 41.52
C TYR A 318 43.69 -38.99 40.89
N THR A 319 44.67 -39.22 41.76
CA THR A 319 46.06 -39.60 41.42
C THR A 319 46.21 -41.04 40.94
N GLU A 320 45.31 -41.96 41.31
CA GLU A 320 45.35 -43.38 40.88
C GLU A 320 44.59 -43.67 39.56
N VAL A 321 43.93 -42.69 38.95
CA VAL A 321 43.35 -42.87 37.61
C VAL A 321 44.49 -43.05 36.61
N THR A 322 44.38 -44.02 35.68
CA THR A 322 45.36 -44.23 34.61
C THR A 322 45.24 -43.15 33.53
N TRP A 323 45.69 -41.94 33.85
CA TRP A 323 46.07 -40.94 32.87
C TRP A 323 47.15 -41.57 31.97
N SER A 324 46.86 -41.73 30.67
CA SER A 324 47.68 -42.54 29.74
C SER A 324 49.03 -41.90 29.40
N THR A 325 49.99 -42.00 30.32
CA THR A 325 51.35 -41.43 30.19
C THR A 325 52.24 -42.21 29.23
N HIS A 326 52.31 -41.77 27.97
CA HIS A 326 53.42 -42.09 27.07
C HIS A 326 54.62 -41.15 27.32
N ASP A 327 55.38 -41.37 28.41
CA ASP A 327 56.86 -41.43 28.36
C ASP A 327 57.47 -41.97 29.68
N SER A 328 58.71 -42.41 29.54
CA SER A 328 59.75 -42.84 30.48
C SER A 328 59.95 -41.95 31.73
N GLY A 329 60.23 -42.58 32.88
CA GLY A 329 60.77 -41.89 34.06
C GLY A 329 61.03 -42.82 35.25
N GLU A 330 62.23 -42.75 35.84
CA GLU A 330 62.58 -43.45 37.09
C GLU A 330 62.26 -42.60 38.33
N GLY A 331 62.03 -43.23 39.49
CA GLY A 331 62.21 -42.56 40.78
C GLY A 331 61.13 -42.79 41.84
N ASN A 332 61.02 -44.01 42.38
CA ASN A 332 60.28 -44.22 43.64
C ASN A 332 61.25 -44.27 44.84
N SER A 333 61.23 -43.23 45.68
CA SER A 333 61.85 -43.24 46.99
C SER A 333 61.16 -42.28 47.95
N ASP A 334 60.42 -42.80 48.94
CA ASP A 334 60.47 -42.33 50.33
C ASP A 334 59.57 -43.17 51.26
N ARG A 335 59.74 -42.94 52.58
CA ARG A 335 58.92 -43.45 53.72
C ARG A 335 59.13 -44.94 54.01
N ASP A 336 59.85 -45.38 55.05
CA ASP A 336 60.03 -44.90 56.44
C ASP A 336 58.74 -44.94 57.28
N ASP A 337 58.65 -45.94 58.18
CA ASP A 337 58.00 -45.78 59.49
C ASP A 337 58.21 -46.98 60.45
N ARG A 338 58.54 -46.68 61.73
CA ARG A 338 58.00 -47.23 63.02
C ARG A 338 57.96 -48.76 63.21
N GLN A 339 58.21 -49.39 64.37
CA GLN A 339 58.46 -49.05 65.79
C GLN A 339 59.15 -50.33 66.41
N LEU A 340 59.71 -50.42 67.62
CA LEU A 340 59.39 -49.87 68.95
C LEU A 340 60.69 -49.79 69.82
N THR A 341 60.70 -48.89 70.80
CA THR A 341 61.55 -48.95 72.00
C THR A 341 60.68 -49.09 73.27
N ASP A 342 61.26 -48.86 74.45
CA ASP A 342 60.62 -48.54 75.75
C ASP A 342 60.28 -49.73 76.68
N PHE A 343 60.56 -49.71 77.99
CA PHE A 343 61.40 -48.81 78.85
C PHE A 343 61.66 -49.51 80.22
N VAL A 344 62.03 -48.73 81.26
CA VAL A 344 61.87 -49.01 82.73
C VAL A 344 63.05 -49.65 83.50
N ASP A 345 64.01 -48.79 83.86
CA ASP A 345 64.44 -48.42 85.24
C ASP A 345 65.27 -49.31 86.20
N ALA A 346 66.00 -48.56 87.05
CA ALA A 346 66.56 -48.85 88.38
C ALA A 346 67.78 -49.80 88.51
N GLU A 347 68.74 -49.59 89.42
CA GLU A 347 69.35 -48.39 90.08
C GLU A 347 70.55 -48.90 90.93
N ASP A 348 71.41 -48.02 91.46
CA ASP A 348 72.46 -48.29 92.48
C ASP A 348 73.63 -49.27 92.10
N THR A 349 74.86 -49.18 92.64
CA THR A 349 75.53 -48.17 93.50
C THR A 349 77.06 -48.17 93.32
N GLN A 350 77.69 -47.01 93.54
CA GLN A 350 79.05 -46.73 94.07
C GLN A 350 80.31 -47.46 93.52
N GLU A 351 81.40 -46.82 93.07
CA GLU A 351 82.17 -45.65 93.56
C GLU A 351 83.18 -45.96 94.71
N SER A 352 84.48 -46.02 94.37
CA SER A 352 85.58 -45.41 95.15
C SER A 352 86.93 -45.56 94.40
N VAL A 353 87.78 -44.54 94.43
CA VAL A 353 89.17 -44.57 93.91
C VAL A 353 90.10 -43.86 94.90
N ASP A 354 91.15 -44.56 95.34
CA ASP A 354 92.37 -44.02 95.98
C ASP A 354 93.54 -44.87 95.45
N SER A 355 94.63 -44.42 94.81
CA SER A 355 95.39 -43.16 94.74
C SER A 355 96.49 -42.95 95.81
N ASP A 356 97.72 -43.20 95.37
CA ASP A 356 99.00 -42.59 95.76
C ASP A 356 99.51 -42.60 97.22
N THR A 357 100.70 -43.19 97.39
CA THR A 357 101.84 -42.38 97.88
C THR A 357 103.16 -42.90 97.29
N SER A 358 104.07 -41.99 96.92
CA SER A 358 105.30 -42.29 96.18
C SER A 358 106.59 -42.18 97.01
N SER A 359 107.59 -42.97 96.60
CA SER A 359 109.02 -42.69 96.48
C SER A 359 109.72 -41.56 97.25
N ASP A 360 110.93 -41.90 97.73
CA ASP A 360 112.18 -41.10 97.73
C ASP A 360 112.16 -39.67 98.30
N ASP A 361 112.85 -39.44 99.44
CA ASP A 361 114.22 -38.87 99.39
C ASP A 361 114.93 -38.84 100.77
N VAL A 362 116.09 -39.49 100.90
CA VAL A 362 117.18 -39.10 101.82
C VAL A 362 118.54 -39.38 101.13
N ALA A 363 118.67 -38.96 99.88
CA ALA A 363 119.98 -38.92 99.23
C ALA A 363 120.80 -37.73 99.76
N ASN A 364 122.10 -37.93 99.97
CA ASN A 364 123.10 -36.88 100.22
C ASN A 364 122.87 -35.96 101.43
N ASP A 365 122.88 -36.51 102.65
CA ASP A 365 123.68 -35.86 103.71
C ASP A 365 124.98 -36.64 103.96
N ALA A 366 125.92 -36.40 103.04
CA ALA A 366 127.37 -36.39 103.24
C ALA A 366 127.92 -37.25 104.42
N ILE A 367 128.20 -38.54 104.22
CA ILE A 367 129.30 -39.01 103.35
C ILE A 367 130.51 -38.04 103.37
N GLU A 368 131.66 -38.55 103.83
CA GLU A 368 133.02 -37.93 103.74
C GLU A 368 133.37 -36.71 104.61
N ARG A 369 132.61 -36.32 105.65
CA ARG A 369 133.02 -35.22 106.58
C ARG A 369 132.85 -35.52 108.08
N LEU A 370 133.30 -36.66 108.63
CA LEU A 370 134.69 -37.14 108.64
C LEU A 370 135.75 -36.16 109.20
N PHE A 371 135.43 -34.86 109.36
CA PHE A 371 136.40 -33.84 109.79
C PHE A 371 135.97 -32.97 110.97
N ASP A 372 134.67 -32.84 111.27
CA ASP A 372 134.27 -32.21 112.53
C ASP A 372 134.35 -33.18 113.72
N ARG A 373 135.59 -33.29 114.20
CA ARG A 373 135.90 -33.08 115.63
C ARG A 373 135.42 -34.19 116.58
N LEU A 374 136.18 -35.26 116.84
CA LEU A 374 137.61 -35.53 116.58
C LEU A 374 138.63 -34.48 117.09
N GLY A 375 138.16 -33.45 117.80
CA GLY A 375 138.98 -32.39 118.39
C GLY A 375 138.63 -32.10 119.85
N THR A 376 137.44 -32.51 120.32
CA THR A 376 137.14 -32.66 121.75
C THR A 376 137.86 -33.87 122.38
N ARG A 377 138.42 -34.76 121.54
CA ARG A 377 139.28 -35.88 122.00
C ARG A 377 140.73 -35.47 122.23
N ASP A 378 141.16 -34.28 121.81
CA ASP A 378 142.47 -33.74 122.20
C ASP A 378 142.45 -33.26 123.67
N ASP A 379 141.29 -32.83 124.19
CA ASP A 379 141.12 -32.56 125.63
C ASP A 379 141.25 -33.85 126.47
N ASP A 380 140.66 -34.97 126.01
CA ASP A 380 140.85 -36.29 126.64
C ASP A 380 142.30 -36.82 126.53
N ILE A 381 143.06 -36.38 125.52
CA ILE A 381 144.49 -36.70 125.39
C ILE A 381 145.33 -36.00 126.49
N ALA A 382 144.83 -34.93 127.11
CA ALA A 382 145.43 -34.39 128.33
C ALA A 382 145.11 -35.26 129.56
N ALA A 383 143.88 -35.74 129.71
CA ALA A 383 143.49 -36.66 130.79
C ALA A 383 144.30 -37.98 130.75
N LEU A 384 144.62 -38.47 129.55
CA LEU A 384 145.49 -39.64 129.34
C LEU A 384 146.92 -39.46 129.87
N GLN A 385 147.41 -38.24 130.12
CA GLN A 385 148.76 -38.03 130.67
C GLN A 385 148.83 -38.27 132.19
N GLU A 386 147.75 -37.98 132.92
CA GLU A 386 147.67 -38.27 134.36
C GLU A 386 147.57 -39.79 134.60
N THR A 387 146.71 -40.50 133.84
CA THR A 387 146.60 -41.97 133.91
C THR A 387 147.86 -42.68 133.42
N THR A 388 148.59 -42.13 132.45
CA THR A 388 149.88 -42.68 132.00
C THR A 388 150.96 -42.59 133.08
N THR A 389 150.84 -41.65 134.01
CA THR A 389 151.76 -41.55 135.16
C THR A 389 151.40 -42.60 136.22
N ALA A 390 150.12 -42.80 136.51
CA ALA A 390 149.65 -43.85 137.44
C ALA A 390 149.98 -45.27 136.95
N LEU A 391 149.79 -45.56 135.65
CA LEU A 391 150.12 -46.87 135.05
C LEU A 391 151.60 -47.26 135.15
N LYS A 392 152.49 -46.30 135.46
CA LYS A 392 153.92 -46.54 135.56
C LYS A 392 154.32 -47.20 136.88
N ASP A 393 153.67 -46.83 137.98
CA ASP A 393 154.01 -47.30 139.33
C ASP A 393 153.42 -48.70 139.60
N GLU A 394 152.22 -49.01 139.08
CA GLU A 394 151.67 -50.37 139.12
C GLU A 394 152.49 -51.34 138.26
N LEU A 395 153.04 -50.90 137.11
CA LEU A 395 153.90 -51.72 136.25
C LEU A 395 155.32 -51.92 136.82
N GLU A 396 155.73 -51.14 137.83
CA GLU A 396 156.90 -51.42 138.66
C GLU A 396 156.57 -52.51 139.70
N THR A 397 155.38 -52.50 140.30
CA THR A 397 154.93 -53.51 141.28
C THR A 397 154.77 -54.90 140.66
N VAL A 398 154.18 -54.98 139.45
CA VAL A 398 154.05 -56.23 138.67
C VAL A 398 155.42 -56.81 138.25
N ARG A 399 156.52 -56.05 138.37
CA ARG A 399 157.88 -56.54 138.06
C ARG A 399 158.49 -57.36 139.20
N ASP A 400 158.26 -56.96 140.44
CA ASP A 400 158.89 -57.60 141.61
C ASP A 400 158.13 -58.88 142.04
N ASP A 401 156.79 -58.86 142.01
CA ASP A 401 155.98 -60.05 142.35
C ASP A 401 156.14 -61.21 141.34
N LEU A 402 156.60 -60.94 140.12
CA LEU A 402 156.83 -61.96 139.09
C LEU A 402 158.15 -62.76 139.30
N HIS A 403 158.87 -62.53 140.40
CA HIS A 403 160.14 -63.19 140.69
C HIS A 403 160.26 -63.89 142.07
N SER A 404 159.16 -64.06 142.83
CA SER A 404 159.22 -64.92 144.03
C SER A 404 157.88 -65.50 144.53
N LEU A 405 157.54 -66.73 144.08
CA LEU A 405 157.58 -67.92 144.97
C LEU A 405 157.33 -69.24 144.20
N ASP A 406 157.91 -70.34 144.70
CA ASP A 406 157.82 -71.70 144.14
C ASP A 406 158.06 -72.74 145.27
N ALA A 407 157.00 -73.33 145.88
CA ALA A 407 157.08 -74.46 146.85
C ALA A 407 155.73 -75.04 147.42
N GLU A 408 155.69 -76.38 147.59
CA GLU A 408 155.01 -77.23 148.65
C GLU A 408 153.53 -77.74 148.60
N THR A 409 153.15 -78.63 149.56
CA THR A 409 152.54 -79.99 149.30
C THR A 409 151.34 -80.45 150.23
N ALA A 410 151.02 -81.77 150.42
CA ALA A 410 149.69 -82.32 150.86
C ALA A 410 149.68 -83.56 151.85
N ARG A 411 148.47 -84.07 152.30
CA ARG A 411 148.03 -85.43 152.90
C ARG A 411 147.26 -85.40 154.27
N THR A 412 146.56 -86.44 154.86
CA THR A 412 145.53 -87.49 154.48
C THR A 412 144.89 -88.17 155.77
N ASP A 413 143.84 -89.02 155.66
CA ASP A 413 143.49 -90.29 156.42
C ASP A 413 142.30 -90.42 157.44
N THR A 414 141.67 -91.63 157.46
CA THR A 414 140.55 -92.18 158.29
C THR A 414 140.59 -93.74 158.36
N VAL A 415 139.72 -94.45 159.14
CA VAL A 415 139.01 -95.73 158.77
C VAL A 415 138.22 -96.45 159.90
N ASP A 416 138.83 -96.82 161.05
CA ASP A 416 138.49 -98.05 161.82
C ASP A 416 137.10 -98.21 162.50
N ALA A 417 136.18 -97.25 162.44
CA ALA A 417 134.99 -97.22 163.32
C ALA A 417 133.67 -97.76 162.72
N ALA A 418 133.69 -98.37 161.53
CA ALA A 418 132.47 -98.56 160.72
C ALA A 418 131.89 -99.99 160.65
N SER A 419 132.63 -101.04 161.01
CA SER A 419 132.22 -102.44 160.74
C SER A 419 131.03 -102.93 161.58
N ASP A 420 131.05 -102.73 162.90
CA ASP A 420 130.25 -103.52 163.87
C ASP A 420 128.72 -103.24 163.87
N ARG A 421 128.19 -102.47 162.90
CA ARG A 421 126.78 -102.05 162.84
C ARG A 421 126.01 -102.55 161.63
N LEU A 422 126.61 -103.35 160.76
CA LEU A 422 126.00 -103.78 159.49
C LEU A 422 125.25 -105.12 159.64
N ASP A 423 125.86 -106.09 160.33
CA ASP A 423 125.41 -107.49 160.41
C ASP A 423 124.01 -107.69 161.04
N GLU A 424 123.57 -106.82 161.94
CA GLU A 424 122.28 -106.99 162.65
C GLU A 424 121.06 -106.63 161.77
N VAL A 425 121.25 -105.89 160.67
CA VAL A 425 120.15 -105.53 159.75
C VAL A 425 119.77 -106.71 158.85
N GLU A 426 120.76 -107.48 158.37
CA GLU A 426 120.58 -108.57 157.40
C GLU A 426 119.59 -109.64 157.90
N THR A 427 119.67 -109.98 159.20
CA THR A 427 118.82 -111.00 159.84
C THR A 427 117.32 -110.64 159.79
N THR A 428 116.96 -109.36 159.67
CA THR A 428 115.54 -108.93 159.62
C THR A 428 114.95 -108.90 158.22
N LEU A 429 115.76 -108.89 157.16
CA LEU A 429 115.25 -108.80 155.78
C LEU A 429 114.66 -110.12 155.29
N ALA A 430 115.31 -111.25 155.63
CA ALA A 430 114.93 -112.58 155.18
C ALA A 430 113.51 -113.01 155.62
N ALA A 431 113.00 -112.46 156.74
CA ALA A 431 111.66 -112.78 157.24
C ALA A 431 110.50 -112.12 156.46
N VAL A 432 110.81 -111.26 155.48
CA VAL A 432 109.81 -110.60 154.61
C VAL A 432 109.70 -111.29 153.25
N ASP A 433 110.78 -111.94 152.78
CA ASP A 433 110.85 -112.59 151.46
C ASP A 433 109.87 -113.78 151.34
N ASP A 434 109.85 -114.66 152.36
CA ASP A 434 108.90 -115.80 152.49
C ASP A 434 107.42 -115.38 152.34
N ALA A 435 107.08 -114.13 152.69
CA ALA A 435 105.71 -113.62 152.60
C ALA A 435 105.30 -113.20 151.18
N ILE A 436 106.26 -112.96 150.28
CA ILE A 436 106.01 -112.51 148.90
C ILE A 436 105.81 -113.68 147.94
N GLU A 437 106.56 -114.79 148.09
CA GLU A 437 106.35 -116.00 147.27
C GLU A 437 104.92 -116.57 147.37
N THR A 438 104.24 -116.35 148.51
CA THR A 438 102.90 -116.89 148.78
C THR A 438 101.75 -116.16 148.04
N CYS A 439 102.05 -115.24 147.11
CA CYS A 439 101.04 -114.47 146.36
C CYS A 439 101.30 -114.34 144.84
N ALA A 440 102.13 -115.22 144.26
CA ALA A 440 102.55 -115.16 142.86
C ALA A 440 102.01 -116.32 141.99
N ASP A 441 100.69 -116.48 141.86
CA ASP A 441 100.08 -117.46 140.94
C ASP A 441 100.27 -117.03 139.47
N ALA A 442 101.06 -117.79 138.71
CA ALA A 442 101.48 -117.42 137.35
C ALA A 442 100.36 -117.50 136.29
N ASP A 443 99.39 -118.42 136.45
CA ASP A 443 98.40 -118.78 135.42
C ASP A 443 97.62 -117.57 134.85
N ARG A 444 97.39 -116.54 135.66
CA ARG A 444 96.58 -115.37 135.25
C ARG A 444 97.30 -114.39 134.33
N LEU A 445 98.63 -114.47 134.21
CA LEU A 445 99.40 -113.66 133.24
C LEU A 445 99.45 -114.33 131.86
N GLU A 446 99.48 -115.66 131.81
CA GLU A 446 99.57 -116.43 130.57
C GLU A 446 98.29 -116.29 129.71
N THR A 447 97.10 -116.39 130.32
CA THR A 447 95.82 -116.20 129.61
C THR A 447 95.68 -114.79 128.99
N ILE A 448 96.23 -113.76 129.63
CA ILE A 448 96.18 -112.39 129.10
C ILE A 448 97.08 -112.29 127.85
N ALA A 449 98.27 -112.90 127.88
CA ALA A 449 99.17 -112.94 126.73
C ALA A 449 98.53 -113.62 125.51
N GLU A 450 97.86 -114.76 125.70
CA GLU A 450 97.13 -115.44 124.60
C GLU A 450 96.10 -114.52 123.94
N THR A 451 95.23 -113.86 124.73
CA THR A 451 94.19 -112.97 124.16
C THR A 451 94.75 -111.76 123.40
N VAL A 452 95.94 -111.26 123.79
CA VAL A 452 96.63 -110.19 123.06
C VAL A 452 97.20 -110.71 121.74
N THR A 453 97.73 -111.93 121.70
CA THR A 453 98.19 -112.55 120.44
C THR A 453 97.04 -112.89 119.49
N GLU A 454 95.89 -113.33 120.01
CA GLU A 454 94.70 -113.62 119.19
C GLU A 454 94.14 -112.33 118.56
N LEU A 455 93.97 -111.25 119.35
CA LEU A 455 93.54 -109.94 118.84
C LEU A 455 94.55 -109.31 117.87
N SER A 456 95.85 -109.52 118.04
CA SER A 456 96.85 -109.11 117.05
C SER A 456 96.61 -109.85 115.73
N THR A 457 96.46 -111.17 115.77
CA THR A 457 96.25 -112.02 114.58
C THR A 457 94.95 -111.65 113.84
N GLU A 458 93.88 -111.33 114.57
CA GLU A 458 92.63 -110.82 113.98
C GLU A 458 92.81 -109.41 113.37
N THR A 459 93.58 -108.53 114.02
CA THR A 459 93.91 -107.20 113.49
C THR A 459 94.73 -107.27 112.21
N ASP A 460 95.75 -108.14 112.16
CA ASP A 460 96.57 -108.39 110.97
C ASP A 460 95.70 -108.92 109.82
N THR A 461 94.83 -109.90 110.10
CA THR A 461 93.88 -110.47 109.13
C THR A 461 92.91 -109.42 108.57
N LEU A 462 92.43 -108.51 109.41
CA LEU A 462 91.50 -107.46 109.01
C LEU A 462 92.21 -106.32 108.24
N SER A 463 93.50 -106.09 108.51
CA SER A 463 94.37 -105.23 107.70
C SER A 463 94.56 -105.80 106.30
N ASP A 464 94.90 -107.10 106.18
CA ASP A 464 95.04 -107.79 104.89
C ASP A 464 93.74 -107.72 104.05
N GLN A 465 92.57 -107.86 104.69
CA GLN A 465 91.28 -107.69 104.03
C GLN A 465 91.05 -106.26 103.54
N LEU A 466 91.38 -105.25 104.35
CA LEU A 466 91.21 -103.84 104.01
C LEU A 466 92.18 -103.41 102.90
N ASP A 467 93.41 -103.91 102.92
CA ASP A 467 94.38 -103.72 101.84
C ASP A 467 93.89 -104.40 100.54
N SER A 468 93.38 -105.63 100.60
CA SER A 468 92.82 -106.31 99.44
C SER A 468 91.62 -105.57 98.83
N LEU A 469 90.72 -105.02 99.67
CA LEU A 469 89.55 -104.26 99.22
C LEU A 469 89.95 -102.89 98.64
N ARG A 470 90.99 -102.25 99.19
CA ARG A 470 91.58 -101.02 98.62
C ARG A 470 92.17 -101.29 97.24
N ASP A 471 92.85 -102.42 97.09
CA ASP A 471 93.43 -102.87 95.83
C ASP A 471 92.36 -103.23 94.78
N GLU A 472 91.21 -103.76 95.20
CA GLU A 472 90.04 -103.99 94.35
C GLU A 472 89.46 -102.66 93.83
N TYR A 473 89.04 -101.76 94.73
CA TYR A 473 88.53 -100.44 94.34
C TYR A 473 89.52 -99.61 93.53
N ARG A 474 90.83 -99.79 93.75
CA ARG A 474 91.85 -99.16 92.93
C ARG A 474 91.81 -99.65 91.49
N ARG A 475 91.71 -100.96 91.26
CA ARG A 475 91.63 -101.54 89.90
C ARG A 475 90.36 -101.11 89.19
N ASP A 476 89.24 -101.04 89.90
CA ASP A 476 87.97 -100.56 89.33
C ASP A 476 88.07 -99.08 88.91
N LEU A 477 88.71 -98.23 89.73
CA LEU A 477 88.87 -96.81 89.42
C LEU A 477 89.92 -96.58 88.31
N ASP A 478 91.08 -97.24 88.36
CA ASP A 478 92.08 -97.23 87.28
C ASP A 478 91.46 -97.76 85.95
N GLY A 479 90.56 -98.75 86.02
CA GLY A 479 89.83 -99.31 84.87
C GLY A 479 88.77 -98.37 84.30
N LEU A 480 87.89 -97.82 85.13
CA LEU A 480 86.83 -96.88 84.73
C LEU A 480 87.42 -95.55 84.23
N GLN A 481 88.57 -95.13 84.76
CA GLN A 481 89.35 -94.03 84.19
C GLN A 481 89.87 -94.37 82.77
N SER A 482 90.33 -95.61 82.52
CA SER A 482 90.76 -96.04 81.19
C SER A 482 89.61 -96.14 80.20
N GLU A 483 88.44 -96.59 80.63
CA GLU A 483 87.21 -96.65 79.83
C GLU A 483 86.77 -95.23 79.42
N LEU A 484 86.59 -94.33 80.40
CA LEU A 484 86.23 -92.92 80.13
C LEU A 484 87.27 -92.18 79.27
N THR A 485 88.56 -92.49 79.41
CA THR A 485 89.61 -91.91 78.55
C THR A 485 89.51 -92.41 77.10
N THR A 486 89.00 -93.62 76.90
CA THR A 486 88.77 -94.21 75.57
C THR A 486 87.51 -93.63 74.93
N ASP A 487 86.39 -93.62 75.64
CA ASP A 487 85.12 -93.02 75.18
C ASP A 487 85.29 -91.56 74.76
N VAL A 488 86.03 -90.76 75.55
CA VAL A 488 86.34 -89.37 75.20
C VAL A 488 87.21 -89.30 73.94
N ALA A 489 88.24 -90.14 73.80
CA ALA A 489 89.11 -90.12 72.63
C ALA A 489 88.38 -90.56 71.34
N ASP A 490 87.48 -91.54 71.43
CA ASP A 490 86.69 -92.03 70.29
C ASP A 490 85.64 -90.99 69.86
N LEU A 491 84.94 -90.34 70.81
CA LEU A 491 84.00 -89.24 70.50
C LEU A 491 84.72 -88.03 69.90
N ASP A 492 85.90 -87.69 70.43
CA ASP A 492 86.74 -86.59 69.94
C ASP A 492 87.35 -86.93 68.55
N ALA A 493 87.42 -88.21 68.16
CA ALA A 493 87.74 -88.64 66.80
C ALA A 493 86.52 -88.60 65.86
N GLU A 494 85.34 -89.03 66.32
CA GLU A 494 84.07 -88.96 65.57
C GLU A 494 83.71 -87.51 65.22
N LEU A 495 83.81 -86.59 66.20
CA LEU A 495 83.55 -85.17 66.01
C LEU A 495 84.50 -84.54 64.97
N ARG A 496 85.79 -84.91 64.97
CA ARG A 496 86.74 -84.44 63.95
C ARG A 496 86.38 -84.96 62.57
N ALA A 497 86.13 -86.27 62.45
CA ALA A 497 85.75 -86.87 61.17
C ALA A 497 84.49 -86.22 60.58
N ARG A 498 83.51 -85.85 61.42
CA ARG A 498 82.28 -85.16 60.97
C ARG A 498 82.50 -83.68 60.64
N VAL A 499 83.47 -83.00 61.26
CA VAL A 499 83.90 -81.66 60.85
C VAL A 499 84.64 -81.71 59.50
N ASP A 500 85.62 -82.62 59.35
CA ASP A 500 86.36 -82.82 58.10
C ASP A 500 85.42 -83.13 56.93
N GLU A 501 84.37 -83.93 57.17
CA GLU A 501 83.32 -84.26 56.19
C GLU A 501 82.46 -83.04 55.84
N LEU A 502 82.02 -82.24 56.82
CA LEU A 502 81.24 -81.02 56.59
C LEU A 502 82.06 -79.92 55.89
N GLU A 503 83.35 -79.78 56.18
CA GLU A 503 84.24 -78.86 55.47
C GLU A 503 84.43 -79.29 54.01
N SER A 504 84.53 -80.61 53.75
CA SER A 504 84.58 -81.16 52.40
C SER A 504 83.25 -80.99 51.63
N GLU A 505 82.11 -81.22 52.26
CA GLU A 505 80.77 -80.96 51.69
C GLU A 505 80.59 -79.47 51.35
N LEU A 506 80.98 -78.58 52.28
CA LEU A 506 80.89 -77.13 52.10
C LEU A 506 81.81 -76.62 50.99
N SER A 507 83.08 -77.05 50.95
CA SER A 507 84.01 -76.66 49.87
C SER A 507 83.46 -77.09 48.51
N THR A 508 83.01 -78.34 48.39
CA THR A 508 82.42 -78.86 47.14
C THR A 508 81.23 -78.02 46.69
N ARG A 509 80.37 -77.58 47.63
CA ARG A 509 79.20 -76.76 47.31
C ARG A 509 79.54 -75.31 46.97
N VAL A 510 80.63 -74.76 47.52
CA VAL A 510 81.16 -73.44 47.12
C VAL A 510 81.73 -73.51 45.71
N ASP A 511 82.56 -74.52 45.41
CA ASP A 511 83.13 -74.74 44.07
C ASP A 511 82.03 -74.90 42.99
N GLU A 512 80.94 -75.61 43.31
CA GLU A 512 79.77 -75.79 42.43
C GLU A 512 79.00 -74.48 42.22
N LEU A 513 78.84 -73.65 43.26
CA LEU A 513 78.17 -72.34 43.18
C LEU A 513 79.00 -71.33 42.39
N ASP A 514 80.32 -71.28 42.61
CA ASP A 514 81.22 -70.39 41.85
C ASP A 514 81.28 -70.79 40.36
N SER A 515 81.24 -72.09 40.04
CA SER A 515 81.09 -72.56 38.65
C SER A 515 79.76 -72.11 38.05
N THR A 516 78.65 -72.29 38.78
CA THR A 516 77.31 -71.90 38.31
C THR A 516 77.24 -70.38 38.06
N LEU A 517 77.78 -69.57 38.98
CA LEU A 517 77.82 -68.11 38.84
C LEU A 517 78.79 -67.64 37.73
N ALA A 518 79.82 -68.41 37.42
CA ALA A 518 80.69 -68.13 36.26
C ALA A 518 79.96 -68.39 34.94
N ASP A 519 79.24 -69.51 34.83
CA ASP A 519 78.46 -69.87 33.64
C ASP A 519 77.29 -68.88 33.42
N GLU A 520 76.55 -68.51 34.49
CA GLU A 520 75.47 -67.51 34.42
C GLU A 520 75.99 -66.12 34.02
N ARG A 521 77.16 -65.71 34.51
CA ARG A 521 77.80 -64.43 34.11
C ARG A 521 78.26 -64.46 32.65
N ALA A 522 78.76 -65.59 32.16
CA ALA A 522 79.12 -65.74 30.75
C ALA A 522 77.89 -65.64 29.84
N ALA A 523 76.80 -66.34 30.19
CA ALA A 523 75.54 -66.29 29.46
C ALA A 523 74.86 -64.90 29.52
N MET A 524 75.00 -64.16 30.63
CA MET A 524 74.53 -62.77 30.69
C MET A 524 75.39 -61.82 29.85
N ALA A 525 76.71 -62.01 29.80
CA ALA A 525 77.57 -61.21 28.92
C ALA A 525 77.25 -61.44 27.43
N GLU A 526 77.12 -62.70 27.00
CA GLU A 526 76.73 -63.05 25.62
C GLU A 526 75.37 -62.44 25.24
N ARG A 527 74.39 -62.46 26.16
CA ARG A 527 73.08 -61.82 25.95
C ARG A 527 73.11 -60.29 25.95
N VAL A 528 74.09 -59.66 26.61
CA VAL A 528 74.29 -58.20 26.52
C VAL A 528 74.89 -57.85 25.16
N ASP A 529 75.92 -58.57 24.71
CA ASP A 529 76.50 -58.39 23.37
C ASP A 529 75.45 -58.57 22.25
N GLU A 530 74.58 -59.58 22.37
CA GLU A 530 73.44 -59.79 21.45
C GLU A 530 72.45 -58.60 21.45
N ILE A 531 72.12 -58.04 22.63
CA ILE A 531 71.18 -56.92 22.75
C ILE A 531 71.81 -55.62 22.24
N GLU A 532 73.10 -55.36 22.50
CA GLU A 532 73.80 -54.19 21.98
C GLU A 532 73.88 -54.22 20.45
N GLN A 533 74.19 -55.38 19.85
CA GLN A 533 74.17 -55.55 18.39
C GLN A 533 72.77 -55.38 17.79
N ALA A 534 71.75 -56.01 18.39
CA ALA A 534 70.36 -55.86 17.92
C ALA A 534 69.86 -54.41 18.01
N ARG A 535 70.33 -53.65 19.01
CA ARG A 535 70.07 -52.21 19.14
C ARG A 535 70.78 -51.40 18.06
N GLU A 536 72.05 -51.69 17.75
CA GLU A 536 72.81 -50.99 16.70
C GLU A 536 72.17 -51.21 15.31
N ASP A 537 71.82 -52.45 14.98
CA ASP A 537 71.09 -52.81 13.75
C ASP A 537 69.71 -52.14 13.67
N ALA A 538 69.00 -51.98 14.80
CA ALA A 538 67.71 -51.30 14.85
C ALA A 538 67.83 -49.77 14.65
N VAL A 539 68.86 -49.14 15.24
CA VAL A 539 69.14 -47.71 15.05
C VAL A 539 69.49 -47.43 13.59
N ALA A 540 70.38 -48.21 12.97
CA ALA A 540 70.74 -48.03 11.56
C ALA A 540 69.54 -48.18 10.60
N GLN A 541 68.59 -49.07 10.94
CA GLN A 541 67.32 -49.19 10.19
C GLN A 541 66.40 -48.00 10.39
N LEU A 542 66.34 -47.41 11.60
CA LEU A 542 65.55 -46.21 11.86
C LEU A 542 66.15 -44.98 11.17
N GLU A 543 67.47 -44.78 11.21
CA GLU A 543 68.18 -43.72 10.47
C GLU A 543 67.91 -43.82 8.96
N THR A 544 67.98 -45.03 8.41
CA THR A 544 67.65 -45.29 6.99
C THR A 544 66.18 -44.95 6.67
N ARG A 545 65.25 -45.26 7.58
CA ARG A 545 63.82 -44.94 7.41
C ARG A 545 63.55 -43.44 7.53
N ILE A 546 64.21 -42.74 8.45
CA ILE A 546 64.09 -41.28 8.62
C ILE A 546 64.58 -40.58 7.36
N SER A 547 65.77 -40.91 6.87
CA SER A 547 66.30 -40.34 5.62
C SER A 547 65.38 -40.60 4.41
N GLY A 548 64.71 -41.75 4.35
CA GLY A 548 63.74 -42.04 3.30
C GLY A 548 62.43 -41.26 3.44
N VAL A 549 62.00 -40.95 4.67
CA VAL A 549 60.87 -40.06 4.95
C VAL A 549 61.21 -38.62 4.56
N ASP A 550 62.40 -38.13 4.95
CA ASP A 550 62.88 -36.78 4.58
C ASP A 550 62.96 -36.60 3.06
N GLU A 551 63.46 -37.59 2.32
CA GLU A 551 63.45 -37.59 0.85
C GLU A 551 62.01 -37.52 0.28
N THR A 552 61.05 -38.26 0.86
CA THR A 552 59.65 -38.20 0.42
C THR A 552 58.93 -36.90 0.80
N LEU A 553 59.27 -36.29 1.93
CA LEU A 553 58.72 -35.00 2.35
C LEU A 553 59.25 -33.87 1.47
N SER A 554 60.56 -33.85 1.17
CA SER A 554 61.14 -32.87 0.24
C SER A 554 60.54 -32.98 -1.16
N ALA A 555 60.33 -34.20 -1.67
CA ALA A 555 59.71 -34.42 -2.97
C ALA A 555 58.23 -33.98 -2.99
N LEU A 556 57.51 -34.18 -1.89
CA LEU A 556 56.11 -33.74 -1.75
C LEU A 556 56.00 -32.21 -1.60
N ASP A 557 56.96 -31.57 -0.95
CA ASP A 557 57.04 -30.10 -0.82
C ASP A 557 57.33 -29.45 -2.19
N ASP A 558 58.29 -29.98 -2.95
CA ASP A 558 58.58 -29.58 -4.34
C ASP A 558 57.33 -29.76 -5.25
N GLU A 559 56.65 -30.91 -5.17
CA GLU A 559 55.43 -31.20 -5.97
C GLU A 559 54.25 -30.29 -5.56
N LEU A 560 54.04 -30.07 -4.26
CA LEU A 560 52.98 -29.24 -3.74
C LEU A 560 53.21 -27.75 -4.07
N SER A 561 54.42 -27.23 -3.90
CA SER A 561 54.76 -25.85 -4.31
C SER A 561 54.52 -25.66 -5.80
N THR A 562 55.03 -26.57 -6.64
CA THR A 562 54.82 -26.50 -8.10
C THR A 562 53.33 -26.52 -8.45
N SER A 563 52.54 -27.40 -7.83
CA SER A 563 51.10 -27.49 -8.08
C SER A 563 50.31 -26.28 -7.56
N ILE A 564 50.80 -25.59 -6.52
CA ILE A 564 50.21 -24.36 -6.01
C ILE A 564 50.53 -23.19 -6.94
N ASP A 565 51.79 -23.05 -7.37
CA ASP A 565 52.23 -22.00 -8.32
C ASP A 565 51.49 -22.12 -9.66
N ASP A 566 51.45 -23.31 -10.28
CA ASP A 566 50.69 -23.58 -11.52
C ASP A 566 49.18 -23.22 -11.36
N SER A 567 48.60 -23.48 -10.17
CA SER A 567 47.20 -23.17 -9.88
C SER A 567 46.94 -21.66 -9.70
N PHE A 568 47.90 -20.92 -9.14
CA PHE A 568 47.82 -19.46 -9.05
C PHE A 568 47.95 -18.81 -10.43
N ASP A 569 48.88 -19.27 -11.27
CA ASP A 569 49.06 -18.78 -12.66
C ASP A 569 47.79 -19.03 -13.51
N GLU A 570 47.12 -20.19 -13.38
CA GLU A 570 45.85 -20.45 -14.07
C GLU A 570 44.72 -19.56 -13.51
N LEU A 571 44.69 -19.30 -12.19
CA LEU A 571 43.65 -18.48 -11.56
C LEU A 571 43.80 -16.98 -11.90
N GLU A 572 45.02 -16.42 -11.89
CA GLU A 572 45.28 -15.04 -12.34
C GLU A 572 44.94 -14.87 -13.83
N SER A 573 45.28 -15.87 -14.66
CA SER A 573 44.92 -15.90 -16.08
C SER A 573 43.40 -15.93 -16.28
N ALA A 574 42.68 -16.75 -15.50
CA ALA A 574 41.22 -16.84 -15.55
C ALA A 574 40.53 -15.57 -15.04
N GLN A 575 41.04 -14.94 -13.97
CA GLN A 575 40.57 -13.65 -13.47
C GLN A 575 40.73 -12.57 -14.55
N THR A 576 41.93 -12.41 -15.11
CA THR A 576 42.22 -11.44 -16.16
C THR A 576 41.28 -11.59 -17.37
N ALA A 577 41.07 -12.84 -17.82
CA ALA A 577 40.14 -13.14 -18.90
C ALA A 577 38.66 -12.90 -18.53
N SER A 578 38.30 -12.96 -17.25
CA SER A 578 36.96 -12.63 -16.76
C SER A 578 36.73 -11.11 -16.72
N GLU A 579 37.71 -10.35 -16.21
CA GLU A 579 37.69 -8.88 -16.16
C GLU A 579 37.60 -8.26 -17.58
N GLU A 580 38.37 -8.78 -18.54
CA GLU A 580 38.25 -8.37 -19.95
C GLU A 580 36.84 -8.64 -20.50
N ARG A 581 36.25 -9.80 -20.19
CA ARG A 581 34.89 -10.14 -20.68
C ARG A 581 33.81 -9.28 -20.06
N VAL A 582 33.89 -8.98 -18.75
CA VAL A 582 32.96 -8.07 -18.07
C VAL A 582 33.09 -6.66 -18.63
N THR A 583 34.31 -6.17 -18.88
CA THR A 583 34.56 -4.86 -19.49
C THR A 583 33.91 -4.78 -20.89
N ASN A 584 34.18 -5.74 -21.77
CA ASN A 584 33.57 -5.78 -23.10
C ASN A 584 32.03 -5.89 -23.06
N GLN A 585 31.44 -6.53 -22.03
CA GLN A 585 29.99 -6.57 -21.85
C GLN A 585 29.42 -5.24 -21.37
N ILE A 586 30.16 -4.47 -20.56
CA ILE A 586 29.77 -3.11 -20.15
C ILE A 586 29.82 -2.16 -21.34
N ASP A 587 30.88 -2.21 -22.15
CA ASP A 587 31.01 -1.36 -23.36
C ASP A 587 29.86 -1.60 -24.37
N GLU A 588 29.49 -2.86 -24.61
CA GLU A 588 28.35 -3.22 -25.47
C GLU A 588 27.01 -2.78 -24.85
N LEU A 589 26.84 -2.91 -23.53
CA LEU A 589 25.64 -2.43 -22.84
C LEU A 589 25.51 -0.90 -22.89
N GLU A 590 26.59 -0.14 -22.69
CA GLU A 590 26.59 1.31 -22.84
C GLU A 590 26.25 1.73 -24.28
N SER A 591 26.83 1.06 -25.28
CA SER A 591 26.48 1.23 -26.70
C SER A 591 24.98 1.02 -26.96
N THR A 592 24.40 -0.09 -26.49
CA THR A 592 22.96 -0.35 -26.66
C THR A 592 22.07 0.61 -25.87
N PHE A 593 22.53 1.12 -24.72
CA PHE A 593 21.84 2.14 -23.94
C PHE A 593 21.77 3.47 -24.70
N VAL A 594 22.89 3.92 -25.31
CA VAL A 594 22.92 5.13 -26.15
C VAL A 594 21.97 5.01 -27.34
N THR A 595 22.00 3.91 -28.10
CA THR A 595 21.04 3.71 -29.20
C THR A 595 19.59 3.60 -28.72
N THR A 596 19.35 3.09 -27.51
CA THR A 596 18.00 3.08 -26.91
C THR A 596 17.55 4.51 -26.55
N GLN A 597 18.45 5.36 -26.06
CA GLN A 597 18.17 6.77 -25.80
C GLN A 597 17.87 7.54 -27.10
N GLU A 598 18.66 7.36 -28.16
CA GLU A 598 18.37 7.93 -29.49
C GLU A 598 16.98 7.51 -30.03
N HIS A 599 16.55 6.28 -29.76
CA HIS A 599 15.19 5.81 -30.11
C HIS A 599 14.08 6.41 -29.24
N VAL A 600 14.36 6.78 -27.98
CA VAL A 600 13.39 7.48 -27.12
C VAL A 600 13.25 8.93 -27.56
N ASP A 601 14.35 9.63 -27.81
CA ASP A 601 14.34 11.02 -28.29
C ASP A 601 13.57 11.12 -29.63
N SER A 602 13.81 10.18 -30.56
CA SER A 602 13.08 10.10 -31.83
C SER A 602 11.59 9.69 -31.69
N LEU A 603 11.17 9.16 -30.54
CA LEU A 603 9.76 8.88 -30.25
C LEU A 603 9.07 10.10 -29.65
N ASP A 604 9.77 10.89 -28.83
CA ASP A 604 9.31 12.19 -28.31
C ASP A 604 9.03 13.16 -29.48
N ASP A 605 10.00 13.32 -30.40
CA ASP A 605 9.85 14.07 -31.67
C ASP A 605 8.59 13.66 -32.47
N ALA A 606 8.23 12.37 -32.42
CA ALA A 606 7.08 11.82 -33.13
C ALA A 606 5.74 12.02 -32.38
N VAL A 607 5.78 12.19 -31.06
CA VAL A 607 4.61 12.55 -30.24
C VAL A 607 4.31 14.04 -30.40
N ASP A 608 5.31 14.93 -30.28
CA ASP A 608 5.18 16.38 -30.53
C ASP A 608 4.56 16.67 -31.92
N ALA A 609 4.99 15.93 -32.94
CA ALA A 609 4.44 16.02 -34.30
C ALA A 609 2.97 15.57 -34.37
N LEU A 610 2.58 14.53 -33.63
CA LEU A 610 1.21 14.00 -33.61
C LEU A 610 0.26 14.91 -32.80
N GLU A 611 0.72 15.51 -31.71
CA GLU A 611 -0.04 16.54 -30.99
C GLU A 611 -0.28 17.77 -31.89
N SER A 612 0.75 18.19 -32.64
CA SER A 612 0.63 19.26 -33.64
C SER A 612 -0.36 18.94 -34.77
N GLU A 613 -0.43 17.69 -35.25
CA GLU A 613 -1.48 17.28 -36.20
C GLU A 613 -2.88 17.24 -35.56
N PHE A 614 -2.97 16.93 -34.25
CA PHE A 614 -4.25 16.92 -33.54
C PHE A 614 -4.83 18.33 -33.35
N GLU A 615 -4.02 19.32 -32.94
CA GLU A 615 -4.43 20.73 -32.88
C GLU A 615 -4.93 21.23 -34.25
N ALA A 616 -4.27 20.84 -35.34
CA ALA A 616 -4.67 21.19 -36.69
C ALA A 616 -6.03 20.56 -37.09
N VAL A 617 -6.32 19.34 -36.63
CA VAL A 617 -7.63 18.68 -36.85
C VAL A 617 -8.74 19.35 -36.01
N GLU A 618 -8.45 19.76 -34.77
CA GLU A 618 -9.38 20.50 -33.92
C GLU A 618 -9.77 21.84 -34.56
N SER A 619 -8.79 22.61 -35.06
CA SER A 619 -9.06 23.86 -35.80
C SER A 619 -9.92 23.66 -37.06
N VAL A 620 -9.79 22.52 -37.76
CA VAL A 620 -10.62 22.21 -38.94
C VAL A 620 -12.05 21.83 -38.55
N LEU A 621 -12.26 21.28 -37.34
CA LEU A 621 -13.59 21.01 -36.81
C LEU A 621 -14.30 22.31 -36.41
N ASP A 622 -13.62 23.26 -35.76
CA ASP A 622 -14.16 24.59 -35.43
C ASP A 622 -14.56 25.38 -36.69
N ASP A 623 -13.71 25.38 -37.73
CA ASP A 623 -14.04 25.95 -39.05
C ASP A 623 -15.26 25.24 -39.66
N THR A 624 -15.36 23.91 -39.53
CA THR A 624 -16.48 23.13 -40.07
C THR A 624 -17.80 23.45 -39.36
N ASP A 625 -17.81 23.50 -38.03
CA ASP A 625 -19.00 23.85 -37.23
C ASP A 625 -19.48 25.28 -37.56
N SER A 626 -18.53 26.21 -37.71
CA SER A 626 -18.80 27.58 -38.18
C SER A 626 -19.47 27.62 -39.57
N THR A 627 -19.12 26.72 -40.49
CA THR A 627 -19.84 26.61 -41.78
C THR A 627 -21.22 25.99 -41.65
N ILE A 628 -21.44 25.08 -40.69
CA ILE A 628 -22.74 24.45 -40.42
C ILE A 628 -23.72 25.50 -39.88
N ASP A 629 -23.29 26.35 -38.93
CA ASP A 629 -24.09 27.46 -38.39
C ASP A 629 -24.47 28.48 -39.49
N SER A 630 -23.55 28.79 -40.40
CA SER A 630 -23.83 29.66 -41.55
C SER A 630 -24.88 29.04 -42.49
N ILE A 631 -24.77 27.73 -42.77
CA ILE A 631 -25.74 27.00 -43.60
C ILE A 631 -27.12 26.92 -42.91
N GLY A 632 -27.16 26.76 -41.59
CA GLY A 632 -28.41 26.84 -40.81
C GLY A 632 -29.09 28.20 -40.96
N SER A 633 -28.32 29.28 -40.82
CA SER A 633 -28.79 30.67 -40.99
C SER A 633 -29.32 30.96 -42.39
N ASP A 634 -28.66 30.43 -43.44
CA ASP A 634 -29.13 30.51 -44.82
C ASP A 634 -30.44 29.72 -45.03
N VAL A 635 -30.60 28.57 -44.38
CA VAL A 635 -31.83 27.76 -44.45
C VAL A 635 -33.01 28.45 -43.78
N GLU A 636 -32.84 29.06 -42.60
CA GLU A 636 -33.88 29.88 -41.94
C GLU A 636 -34.28 31.09 -42.80
N SER A 637 -33.31 31.72 -43.45
CA SER A 637 -33.52 32.84 -44.37
C SER A 637 -34.30 32.41 -45.63
N LEU A 638 -34.00 31.23 -46.18
CA LEU A 638 -34.73 30.65 -47.30
C LEU A 638 -36.16 30.23 -46.93
N GLN A 639 -36.38 29.68 -45.73
CA GLN A 639 -37.72 29.37 -45.23
C GLN A 639 -38.58 30.65 -45.15
N SER A 640 -38.04 31.70 -44.53
CA SER A 640 -38.69 33.01 -44.43
C SER A 640 -39.03 33.63 -45.80
N PHE A 641 -38.16 33.42 -46.80
CA PHE A 641 -38.42 33.87 -48.18
C PHE A 641 -39.53 33.06 -48.87
N VAL A 642 -39.60 31.74 -48.65
CA VAL A 642 -40.66 30.89 -49.18
C VAL A 642 -42.03 31.24 -48.57
N GLU A 643 -42.08 31.52 -47.27
CA GLU A 643 -43.31 31.99 -46.61
C GLU A 643 -43.84 33.28 -47.25
N SER A 644 -42.98 34.30 -47.40
CA SER A 644 -43.36 35.57 -48.04
C SER A 644 -43.75 35.41 -49.52
N LEU A 645 -43.15 34.45 -50.23
CA LEU A 645 -43.53 34.15 -51.61
C LEU A 645 -44.91 33.46 -51.69
N ASN A 646 -45.27 32.64 -50.71
CA ASN A 646 -46.61 32.06 -50.58
C ASN A 646 -47.67 33.14 -50.31
N GLU A 647 -47.44 34.04 -49.35
CA GLU A 647 -48.32 35.20 -49.10
C GLU A 647 -48.55 36.05 -50.37
N ALA A 648 -47.49 36.23 -51.17
CA ALA A 648 -47.56 36.97 -52.44
C ALA A 648 -48.38 36.23 -53.52
N VAL A 649 -48.42 34.90 -53.51
CA VAL A 649 -49.26 34.09 -54.40
C VAL A 649 -50.73 34.18 -53.99
N GLU A 650 -51.06 34.02 -52.70
CA GLU A 650 -52.44 34.14 -52.19
C GLU A 650 -53.05 35.53 -52.47
N SER A 651 -52.22 36.58 -52.37
CA SER A 651 -52.59 37.95 -52.73
C SER A 651 -52.82 38.13 -54.25
N LEU A 652 -52.05 37.41 -55.09
CA LEU A 652 -52.22 37.44 -56.54
C LEU A 652 -53.47 36.68 -56.98
N GLU A 653 -53.77 35.52 -56.38
CA GLU A 653 -55.00 34.77 -56.60
C GLU A 653 -56.24 35.62 -56.25
N SER A 654 -56.22 36.27 -55.07
CA SER A 654 -57.25 37.22 -54.65
C SER A 654 -57.44 38.39 -55.63
N ALA A 655 -56.36 38.87 -56.26
CA ALA A 655 -56.42 39.93 -57.27
C ALA A 655 -56.96 39.43 -58.63
N VAL A 656 -56.76 38.15 -58.97
CA VAL A 656 -57.35 37.52 -60.15
C VAL A 656 -58.86 37.33 -59.96
N GLU A 657 -59.32 36.82 -58.82
CA GLU A 657 -60.76 36.72 -58.51
C GLU A 657 -61.47 38.08 -58.61
N GLY A 658 -60.82 39.14 -58.11
CA GLY A 658 -61.31 40.52 -58.25
C GLY A 658 -61.44 40.97 -59.72
N LEU A 659 -60.45 40.67 -60.55
CA LEU A 659 -60.49 40.97 -61.99
C LEU A 659 -61.54 40.16 -62.74
N GLU A 660 -61.78 38.89 -62.38
CA GLU A 660 -62.87 38.09 -62.95
C GLU A 660 -64.25 38.69 -62.60
N SER A 661 -64.43 39.17 -61.36
CA SER A 661 -65.64 39.89 -60.96
C SER A 661 -65.83 41.22 -61.68
N ASP A 662 -64.77 42.00 -61.89
CA ASP A 662 -64.81 43.25 -62.66
C ASP A 662 -65.16 43.00 -64.13
N VAL A 663 -64.61 41.94 -64.74
CA VAL A 663 -64.96 41.50 -66.10
C VAL A 663 -66.43 41.10 -66.22
N GLY A 664 -66.96 40.32 -65.26
CA GLY A 664 -68.39 39.98 -65.22
C GLY A 664 -69.30 41.22 -65.14
N SER A 665 -68.94 42.19 -64.31
CA SER A 665 -69.65 43.47 -64.20
C SER A 665 -69.57 44.33 -65.47
N VAL A 666 -68.49 44.20 -66.26
CA VAL A 666 -68.40 44.82 -67.58
C VAL A 666 -69.30 44.10 -68.60
N ASP A 667 -69.40 42.78 -68.55
CA ASP A 667 -70.28 41.98 -69.44
C ASP A 667 -71.77 42.32 -69.20
N ASP A 668 -72.22 42.30 -67.94
CA ASP A 668 -73.57 42.74 -67.52
C ASP A 668 -73.92 44.14 -68.08
N ARG A 669 -72.94 45.05 -68.05
CA ARG A 669 -73.09 46.42 -68.55
C ARG A 669 -73.11 46.51 -70.07
N VAL A 670 -72.45 45.61 -70.78
CA VAL A 670 -72.53 45.51 -72.25
C VAL A 670 -73.91 44.99 -72.64
N SER A 671 -74.39 43.87 -72.09
CA SER A 671 -75.74 43.36 -72.39
C SER A 671 -76.86 44.33 -71.98
N SER A 672 -76.64 45.12 -70.93
CA SER A 672 -77.55 46.22 -70.54
C SER A 672 -77.54 47.42 -71.51
N LEU A 673 -76.46 47.62 -72.27
CA LEU A 673 -76.37 48.64 -73.32
C LEU A 673 -76.95 48.12 -74.64
N GLU A 674 -76.67 46.87 -75.02
CA GLU A 674 -77.25 46.20 -76.18
C GLU A 674 -78.78 46.20 -76.11
N SER A 675 -79.34 45.70 -75.00
CA SER A 675 -80.79 45.68 -74.75
C SER A 675 -81.45 47.07 -74.79
N ARG A 676 -80.68 48.14 -74.53
CA ARG A 676 -81.15 49.52 -74.64
C ARG A 676 -81.13 50.04 -76.08
N TYR A 677 -80.07 49.76 -76.83
CA TYR A 677 -79.98 50.17 -78.23
C TYR A 677 -81.01 49.45 -79.10
N ASP A 678 -81.30 48.17 -78.83
CA ASP A 678 -82.39 47.45 -79.52
C ASP A 678 -83.76 48.12 -79.28
N GLY A 679 -84.08 48.46 -78.02
CA GLY A 679 -85.33 49.16 -77.69
C GLY A 679 -85.39 50.61 -78.20
N GLU A 680 -84.25 51.31 -78.28
CA GLU A 680 -84.16 52.64 -78.92
C GLU A 680 -84.33 52.52 -80.46
N LEU A 681 -83.89 51.43 -81.09
CA LEU A 681 -84.11 51.14 -82.51
C LEU A 681 -85.58 50.80 -82.82
N GLU A 682 -86.22 49.89 -82.07
CA GLU A 682 -87.65 49.57 -82.24
C GLU A 682 -88.54 50.83 -82.13
N ALA A 683 -88.21 51.73 -81.19
CA ALA A 683 -88.91 53.00 -81.01
C ALA A 683 -88.70 53.95 -82.20
N ILE A 684 -87.50 53.99 -82.78
CA ILE A 684 -87.21 54.76 -84.00
C ILE A 684 -87.96 54.19 -85.19
N GLU A 685 -87.94 52.88 -85.42
CA GLU A 685 -88.69 52.23 -86.51
C GLU A 685 -90.19 52.53 -86.42
N SER A 686 -90.79 52.39 -85.23
CA SER A 686 -92.19 52.73 -85.01
C SER A 686 -92.50 54.22 -85.29
N SER A 687 -91.57 55.12 -84.98
CA SER A 687 -91.72 56.56 -85.28
C SER A 687 -91.60 56.87 -86.78
N VAL A 688 -90.78 56.11 -87.53
CA VAL A 688 -90.64 56.24 -88.98
C VAL A 688 -91.90 55.78 -89.68
N SER A 689 -92.46 54.60 -89.35
CA SER A 689 -93.71 54.14 -89.98
C SER A 689 -94.94 54.97 -89.60
N ALA A 690 -94.94 55.62 -88.43
CA ALA A 690 -95.91 56.65 -88.12
C ALA A 690 -95.76 57.89 -89.02
N ALA A 691 -94.52 58.33 -89.28
CA ALA A 691 -94.25 59.45 -90.19
C ALA A 691 -94.63 59.12 -91.65
N GLU A 692 -94.29 57.92 -92.15
CA GLU A 692 -94.71 57.41 -93.46
C GLU A 692 -96.25 57.48 -93.61
N THR A 693 -96.99 56.97 -92.61
CA THR A 693 -98.46 57.03 -92.59
C THR A 693 -98.99 58.48 -92.64
N THR A 694 -98.32 59.44 -91.99
CA THR A 694 -98.72 60.85 -92.10
C THR A 694 -98.40 61.49 -93.45
N VAL A 695 -97.35 61.03 -94.14
CA VAL A 695 -97.01 61.49 -95.50
C VAL A 695 -98.04 60.99 -96.52
N ASP A 696 -98.45 59.72 -96.43
CA ASP A 696 -99.51 59.16 -97.29
C ASP A 696 -100.86 59.89 -97.09
N SER A 697 -101.18 60.26 -95.84
CA SER A 697 -102.37 61.09 -95.54
C SER A 697 -102.26 62.48 -96.15
N LEU A 698 -101.12 63.15 -96.03
CA LEU A 698 -100.90 64.48 -96.62
C LEU A 698 -100.94 64.44 -98.16
N ALA A 699 -100.44 63.39 -98.79
CA ALA A 699 -100.56 63.20 -100.23
C ALA A 699 -102.03 63.07 -100.67
N SER A 700 -102.83 62.30 -99.92
CA SER A 700 -104.27 62.14 -100.15
C SER A 700 -105.05 63.46 -99.99
N ASP A 701 -104.69 64.26 -98.99
CA ASP A 701 -105.28 65.60 -98.77
C ASP A 701 -104.94 66.57 -99.92
N VAL A 702 -103.74 66.46 -100.51
CA VAL A 702 -103.32 67.27 -101.67
C VAL A 702 -104.10 66.89 -102.93
N GLU A 703 -104.23 65.60 -103.27
CA GLU A 703 -105.06 65.17 -104.42
C GLU A 703 -106.52 65.62 -104.28
N SER A 704 -107.06 65.59 -103.05
CA SER A 704 -108.40 66.10 -102.76
C SER A 704 -108.50 67.62 -103.00
N LEU A 705 -107.52 68.38 -102.53
CA LEU A 705 -107.44 69.83 -102.75
C LEU A 705 -107.39 70.19 -104.24
N GLU A 706 -106.54 69.54 -105.03
CA GLU A 706 -106.45 69.74 -106.49
C GLU A 706 -107.80 69.50 -107.18
N SER A 707 -108.51 68.43 -106.81
CA SER A 707 -109.86 68.13 -107.32
C SER A 707 -110.89 69.23 -106.98
N THR A 708 -110.83 69.79 -105.76
CA THR A 708 -111.72 70.91 -105.40
C THR A 708 -111.38 72.21 -106.14
N VAL A 709 -110.10 72.48 -106.43
CA VAL A 709 -109.69 73.65 -107.21
C VAL A 709 -110.23 73.57 -108.64
N ALA A 710 -110.01 72.46 -109.35
CA ALA A 710 -110.53 72.27 -110.71
C ALA A 710 -112.07 72.36 -110.78
N THR A 711 -112.76 71.89 -109.74
CA THR A 711 -114.22 72.04 -109.60
C THR A 711 -114.64 73.51 -109.46
N ASN A 712 -113.92 74.28 -108.65
CA ASN A 712 -114.18 75.72 -108.45
C ASN A 712 -113.87 76.55 -109.71
N GLU A 713 -112.80 76.25 -110.44
CA GLU A 713 -112.48 76.89 -111.73
C GLU A 713 -113.61 76.67 -112.75
N THR A 714 -114.13 75.45 -112.84
CA THR A 714 -115.28 75.10 -113.69
C THR A 714 -116.54 75.89 -113.30
N ALA A 715 -116.81 76.03 -112.00
CA ALA A 715 -117.96 76.79 -111.50
C ALA A 715 -117.83 78.31 -111.77
N ILE A 716 -116.62 78.87 -111.69
CA ILE A 716 -116.35 80.29 -111.99
C ILE A 716 -116.61 80.60 -113.47
N ALA A 717 -116.24 79.69 -114.38
CA ALA A 717 -116.56 79.81 -115.81
C ALA A 717 -118.08 79.85 -116.04
N GLU A 718 -118.81 78.85 -115.52
CA GLU A 718 -120.27 78.76 -115.67
C GLU A 718 -121.01 79.96 -115.04
N HIS A 719 -120.49 80.52 -113.95
CA HIS A 719 -121.00 81.75 -113.35
C HIS A 719 -120.74 82.99 -114.21
N THR A 720 -119.65 83.02 -114.99
CA THR A 720 -119.33 84.12 -115.91
C THR A 720 -120.30 84.14 -117.09
N ASP A 721 -120.59 82.97 -117.68
CA ASP A 721 -121.57 82.83 -118.77
C ASP A 721 -123.01 83.20 -118.32
N LYS A 722 -123.35 82.89 -117.07
CA LYS A 722 -124.63 83.30 -116.46
C LYS A 722 -124.74 84.81 -116.30
N ILE A 723 -123.64 85.52 -116.03
CA ILE A 723 -123.64 86.98 -115.87
C ILE A 723 -123.87 87.66 -117.22
N SER A 724 -123.13 87.29 -118.28
CA SER A 724 -123.34 87.88 -119.62
C SER A 724 -124.75 87.65 -120.17
N THR A 725 -125.33 86.48 -119.87
CA THR A 725 -126.74 86.16 -120.18
C THR A 725 -127.73 87.04 -119.41
N ILE A 726 -127.40 87.47 -118.19
CA ILE A 726 -128.22 88.39 -117.40
C ILE A 726 -128.10 89.83 -117.91
N GLU A 727 -126.90 90.27 -118.30
CA GLU A 727 -126.64 91.61 -118.86
C GLU A 727 -127.45 91.82 -120.15
N SER A 728 -127.36 90.90 -121.11
CA SER A 728 -128.16 90.98 -122.35
C SER A 728 -129.68 91.04 -122.10
N ARG A 729 -130.17 90.35 -121.06
CA ARG A 729 -131.59 90.40 -120.67
C ARG A 729 -131.98 91.69 -119.94
N LEU A 730 -131.03 92.43 -119.39
CA LEU A 730 -131.25 93.72 -118.75
C LEU A 730 -131.41 94.84 -119.79
N ASP A 731 -130.64 94.77 -120.88
CA ASP A 731 -130.76 95.71 -122.02
C ASP A 731 -132.12 95.56 -122.73
N GLU A 732 -132.55 94.31 -122.98
CA GLU A 732 -133.89 93.97 -123.52
C GLU A 732 -135.02 94.48 -122.62
N ALA A 733 -134.89 94.29 -121.29
CA ALA A 733 -135.86 94.77 -120.31
C ALA A 733 -135.90 96.30 -120.22
N THR A 734 -134.76 96.97 -120.38
CA THR A 734 -134.67 98.44 -120.41
C THR A 734 -135.37 98.99 -121.66
N SER A 735 -135.09 98.40 -122.82
CA SER A 735 -135.69 98.77 -124.11
C SER A 735 -137.22 98.61 -124.10
N THR A 736 -137.73 97.54 -123.47
CA THR A 736 -139.19 97.35 -123.31
C THR A 736 -139.82 98.24 -122.24
N ILE A 737 -139.05 98.81 -121.29
CA ILE A 737 -139.55 99.83 -120.37
C ILE A 737 -139.75 101.17 -121.10
N GLU A 738 -138.81 101.60 -121.95
CA GLU A 738 -138.93 102.83 -122.74
C GLU A 738 -140.19 102.81 -123.63
N VAL A 739 -140.39 101.74 -124.41
CA VAL A 739 -141.59 101.55 -125.26
C VAL A 739 -142.90 101.56 -124.46
N ASN A 740 -142.89 101.15 -123.19
CA ASN A 740 -144.08 101.24 -122.33
C ASN A 740 -144.26 102.64 -121.71
N GLY A 741 -143.22 103.47 -121.63
CA GLY A 741 -143.30 104.87 -121.26
C GLY A 741 -144.08 105.70 -122.27
N ASP A 742 -143.71 105.63 -123.55
CA ASP A 742 -144.40 106.32 -124.67
C ASP A 742 -145.90 105.95 -124.74
N ARG A 743 -146.20 104.68 -124.48
CA ARG A 743 -147.58 104.16 -124.40
C ARG A 743 -148.34 104.72 -123.20
N LEU A 744 -147.66 104.99 -122.08
CA LEU A 744 -148.26 105.57 -120.88
C LEU A 744 -148.61 107.05 -121.10
N GLU A 745 -147.71 107.83 -121.70
CA GLU A 745 -147.97 109.24 -122.08
C GLU A 745 -149.18 109.35 -123.03
N THR A 746 -149.27 108.43 -124.00
CA THR A 746 -150.43 108.31 -124.91
C THR A 746 -151.75 108.01 -124.17
N LEU A 747 -151.69 107.22 -123.09
CA LEU A 747 -152.85 106.80 -122.30
C LEU A 747 -153.27 107.89 -121.29
N GLU A 748 -152.32 108.64 -120.75
CA GLU A 748 -152.54 109.79 -119.88
C GLU A 748 -153.24 110.94 -120.63
N ALA A 749 -152.86 111.19 -121.90
CA ALA A 749 -153.58 112.10 -122.78
C ALA A 749 -155.06 111.69 -123.01
N ALA A 750 -155.35 110.39 -123.11
CA ALA A 750 -156.71 109.87 -123.22
C ALA A 750 -157.50 109.95 -121.89
N SER A 751 -156.82 109.86 -120.74
CA SER A 751 -157.43 110.10 -119.42
C SER A 751 -157.91 111.54 -119.29
N ASN A 752 -157.09 112.52 -119.70
CA ASN A 752 -157.47 113.94 -119.64
C ASN A 752 -158.74 114.26 -120.46
N ALA A 753 -158.90 113.64 -121.64
CA ALA A 753 -160.14 113.75 -122.43
C ALA A 753 -161.38 113.11 -121.75
N THR A 754 -161.15 112.19 -120.82
CA THR A 754 -162.21 111.56 -120.01
C THR A 754 -162.60 112.43 -118.81
N ASP A 755 -161.63 113.09 -118.16
CA ASP A 755 -161.91 113.95 -116.99
C ASP A 755 -162.68 115.24 -117.35
N GLU A 756 -162.39 115.90 -118.48
CA GLU A 756 -163.20 117.06 -118.94
C GLU A 756 -164.67 116.68 -119.24
N SER A 757 -164.87 115.45 -119.72
CA SER A 757 -166.21 114.87 -119.92
C SER A 757 -166.94 114.66 -118.59
N ILE A 758 -166.22 114.24 -117.53
CA ILE A 758 -166.76 114.04 -116.18
C ILE A 758 -167.09 115.38 -115.50
N GLU A 759 -166.26 116.42 -115.65
CA GLU A 759 -166.53 117.74 -115.06
C GLU A 759 -167.77 118.42 -115.68
N THR A 760 -167.97 118.28 -117.00
CA THR A 760 -169.16 118.83 -117.65
C THR A 760 -170.41 118.08 -117.20
N LEU A 761 -170.35 116.75 -117.09
CA LEU A 761 -171.49 115.93 -116.64
C LEU A 761 -171.89 116.21 -115.18
N ARG A 762 -170.94 116.60 -114.32
CA ARG A 762 -171.26 117.09 -112.95
C ARG A 762 -172.10 118.36 -112.97
N ARG A 763 -171.84 119.28 -113.91
CA ARG A 763 -172.56 120.56 -114.01
C ARG A 763 -174.05 120.39 -114.34
N ASP A 764 -174.39 119.34 -115.10
CA ASP A 764 -175.78 118.97 -115.38
C ASP A 764 -176.49 118.30 -114.18
N VAL A 765 -175.73 117.75 -113.22
CA VAL A 765 -176.28 117.17 -111.98
C VAL A 765 -176.65 118.26 -110.97
N ASP A 766 -175.75 119.21 -110.70
CA ASP A 766 -175.99 120.29 -109.71
C ASP A 766 -177.31 121.04 -109.99
N GLY A 767 -177.59 121.36 -111.26
CA GLY A 767 -178.81 122.05 -111.68
C GLY A 767 -180.11 121.23 -111.59
N VAL A 768 -180.03 119.94 -111.30
CA VAL A 768 -181.19 119.08 -111.03
C VAL A 768 -181.51 119.04 -109.53
N GLU A 769 -180.55 119.27 -108.64
CA GLU A 769 -180.79 119.32 -107.19
C GLU A 769 -181.65 120.54 -106.81
N ASP A 770 -181.41 121.70 -107.45
CA ASP A 770 -182.24 122.93 -107.33
C ASP A 770 -183.73 122.71 -107.73
N ARG A 771 -184.07 121.64 -108.44
CA ARG A 771 -185.47 121.31 -108.77
C ARG A 771 -186.22 120.63 -107.63
N LEU A 772 -185.53 120.10 -106.61
CA LEU A 772 -186.11 119.20 -105.61
C LEU A 772 -186.49 119.93 -104.31
N ASP A 773 -185.61 120.77 -103.75
CA ASP A 773 -185.80 121.28 -102.38
C ASP A 773 -187.02 122.20 -102.20
N SER A 774 -187.40 122.99 -103.21
CA SER A 774 -188.59 123.87 -103.09
C SER A 774 -189.92 123.20 -103.48
N ILE A 775 -189.92 121.91 -103.85
CA ILE A 775 -191.15 121.11 -103.94
C ILE A 775 -191.72 120.87 -102.54
N ASP A 776 -190.84 120.69 -101.55
CA ASP A 776 -191.22 120.28 -100.19
C ASP A 776 -191.83 121.40 -99.35
N GLN A 777 -191.69 122.68 -99.74
CA GLN A 777 -192.39 123.78 -99.08
C GLN A 777 -193.86 123.92 -99.54
N SER A 778 -194.63 122.89 -99.17
CA SER A 778 -195.87 123.08 -98.40
C SER A 778 -196.93 123.99 -99.03
N VAL A 779 -197.93 123.50 -99.77
CA VAL A 779 -198.58 122.17 -99.70
C VAL A 779 -199.24 121.84 -98.33
N SER A 780 -199.09 122.70 -97.30
CA SER A 780 -199.55 122.38 -95.93
C SER A 780 -200.90 122.98 -95.51
N GLU A 781 -201.22 124.26 -95.80
CA GLU A 781 -202.35 124.96 -95.12
C GLU A 781 -203.02 126.03 -96.01
N LEU A 782 -204.25 125.92 -96.53
CA LEU A 782 -205.13 124.78 -96.85
C LEU A 782 -206.02 124.10 -95.77
N ASP A 783 -206.39 124.72 -94.64
CA ASP A 783 -207.40 124.10 -93.74
C ASP A 783 -208.43 125.02 -93.03
N ALA A 784 -208.07 126.22 -92.52
CA ALA A 784 -208.86 126.83 -91.42
C ALA A 784 -209.44 128.27 -91.61
N THR A 785 -210.79 128.32 -91.68
CA THR A 785 -211.70 129.19 -90.87
C THR A 785 -211.86 130.73 -91.08
N THR A 786 -213.05 131.10 -91.60
CA THR A 786 -213.94 132.24 -91.18
C THR A 786 -213.55 133.71 -91.53
N PRO A 787 -214.47 134.70 -91.39
CA PRO A 787 -214.50 135.89 -92.26
C PRO A 787 -214.44 137.24 -91.51
N ASP A 788 -214.97 138.29 -92.17
CA ASP A 788 -215.33 139.63 -91.67
C ASP A 788 -214.17 140.66 -91.61
N ALA A 789 -214.52 141.96 -91.53
CA ALA A 789 -213.64 143.14 -91.50
C ALA A 789 -212.51 143.17 -92.58
N ALA A 790 -212.69 143.72 -93.78
CA ALA A 790 -213.12 145.07 -94.16
C ALA A 790 -212.15 146.22 -93.82
N ASP A 791 -212.16 147.20 -94.74
CA ASP A 791 -211.67 148.58 -94.62
C ASP A 791 -210.19 148.91 -94.95
N ARG A 792 -210.03 149.85 -95.88
CA ARG A 792 -208.82 150.59 -96.33
C ARG A 792 -207.69 149.75 -96.97
N ALA A 793 -207.50 149.79 -98.30
CA ALA A 793 -206.99 150.90 -99.15
C ALA A 793 -205.47 151.15 -98.93
N THR A 794 -204.65 151.45 -99.94
CA THR A 794 -204.90 152.30 -101.13
C THR A 794 -204.25 151.75 -102.43
N ILE A 795 -204.64 152.20 -103.64
CA ILE A 795 -203.87 153.10 -104.57
C ILE A 795 -202.41 152.67 -104.80
N ASP A 796 -201.92 152.46 -106.02
CA ASP A 796 -202.56 152.39 -107.36
C ASP A 796 -201.65 151.55 -108.30
N ASP A 797 -202.22 151.07 -109.42
CA ASP A 797 -201.62 151.16 -110.77
C ASP A 797 -202.50 150.44 -111.82
N VAL A 798 -203.62 151.08 -112.11
CA VAL A 798 -204.31 151.05 -113.41
C VAL A 798 -203.69 152.22 -114.19
N GLU A 799 -203.33 152.16 -115.49
CA GLU A 799 -204.30 152.09 -116.59
C GLU A 799 -203.72 151.70 -117.98
N GLU A 800 -202.54 151.05 -118.11
CA GLU A 800 -201.96 150.77 -119.44
C GLU A 800 -201.49 149.31 -119.70
N LEU A 801 -202.45 148.36 -119.81
CA LEU A 801 -202.23 147.11 -120.57
C LEU A 801 -203.49 146.44 -121.16
N ALA A 802 -204.68 147.03 -120.98
CA ALA A 802 -205.96 146.38 -121.26
C ALA A 802 -206.31 146.21 -122.76
N GLU A 803 -205.52 146.77 -123.68
CA GLU A 803 -205.62 146.50 -125.14
C GLU A 803 -204.50 145.55 -125.62
N ARG A 804 -204.02 144.67 -124.72
CA ARG A 804 -203.17 143.49 -125.02
C ARG A 804 -203.65 142.22 -124.29
N VAL A 805 -204.79 141.56 -124.59
CA VAL A 805 -205.61 141.45 -125.81
C VAL A 805 -204.80 140.95 -127.03
N SER A 806 -205.19 139.89 -127.74
CA SER A 806 -206.16 138.81 -127.39
C SER A 806 -205.84 137.50 -128.10
N THR A 807 -204.66 137.33 -128.69
CA THR A 807 -204.27 136.16 -129.51
C THR A 807 -203.89 134.94 -128.64
N PHE A 808 -204.62 134.74 -127.55
CA PHE A 808 -204.20 134.02 -126.34
C PHE A 808 -205.17 132.86 -126.01
N ALA A 809 -205.50 132.05 -127.02
CA ALA A 809 -206.36 130.87 -126.87
C ALA A 809 -206.14 129.76 -127.93
N ALA A 810 -205.25 129.98 -128.91
CA ALA A 810 -205.15 129.14 -130.12
C ALA A 810 -203.70 128.79 -130.53
N ARG A 811 -202.70 129.13 -129.70
CA ARG A 811 -201.27 128.87 -129.94
C ARG A 811 -200.80 127.71 -129.05
N LEU A 812 -201.55 126.62 -129.17
CA LEU A 812 -201.36 125.34 -128.51
C LEU A 812 -200.00 124.70 -128.89
N ASP A 813 -199.54 123.78 -128.06
CA ASP A 813 -199.12 122.43 -128.50
C ASP A 813 -198.12 122.37 -129.69
N ALA A 814 -196.83 122.47 -129.39
CA ALA A 814 -195.72 122.18 -130.31
C ALA A 814 -194.59 121.53 -129.50
N VAL A 815 -194.27 120.27 -129.80
CA VAL A 815 -193.79 119.29 -128.79
C VAL A 815 -192.38 118.74 -129.13
N GLU A 816 -191.64 119.45 -129.98
CA GLU A 816 -190.69 118.83 -130.92
C GLU A 816 -189.56 119.81 -131.32
N SER A 817 -188.52 119.32 -132.03
CA SER A 817 -187.30 120.00 -132.54
C SER A 817 -186.15 120.25 -131.52
N SER A 818 -184.85 120.13 -131.85
CA SER A 818 -184.17 120.05 -133.18
C SER A 818 -182.90 119.17 -133.23
N ASP A 819 -182.68 118.57 -134.41
CA ASP A 819 -181.47 118.28 -135.24
C ASP A 819 -180.04 118.84 -134.91
N PRO A 820 -178.93 118.40 -135.58
CA PRO A 820 -178.63 117.11 -136.31
C PRO A 820 -177.15 116.57 -136.26
N GLU A 821 -176.95 115.36 -136.85
CA GLU A 821 -175.77 114.82 -137.58
C GLU A 821 -174.40 114.43 -136.92
N SER A 822 -173.78 113.37 -137.50
CA SER A 822 -172.49 112.70 -137.19
C SER A 822 -172.44 111.87 -135.88
N LEU A 823 -171.70 110.75 -135.76
CA LEU A 823 -170.68 110.11 -136.61
C LEU A 823 -171.01 108.63 -136.89
N ASP A 824 -171.50 108.29 -138.10
CA ASP A 824 -171.69 106.90 -138.57
C ASP A 824 -170.48 106.41 -139.42
N GLU A 825 -169.40 107.21 -139.46
CA GLU A 825 -168.38 107.18 -140.52
C GLU A 825 -167.00 106.64 -140.05
N ARG A 826 -166.94 106.04 -138.86
CA ARG A 826 -165.71 105.46 -138.27
C ARG A 826 -165.72 103.94 -138.14
N VAL A 827 -166.66 103.27 -138.81
CA VAL A 827 -166.78 101.80 -138.84
C VAL A 827 -165.94 101.17 -139.98
N ASP A 828 -165.83 101.83 -141.13
CA ASP A 828 -165.13 101.27 -142.32
C ASP A 828 -163.61 101.56 -142.38
N GLY A 829 -163.06 102.35 -141.46
CA GLY A 829 -161.78 103.05 -141.66
C GLY A 829 -160.48 102.32 -141.28
N LEU A 830 -160.52 101.16 -140.62
CA LEU A 830 -159.33 100.48 -140.07
C LEU A 830 -159.14 99.01 -140.50
N GLU A 831 -160.01 98.49 -141.36
CA GLU A 831 -159.92 97.13 -141.90
C GLU A 831 -158.90 97.00 -143.07
N SER A 832 -157.93 97.93 -143.17
CA SER A 832 -157.01 98.05 -144.33
C SER A 832 -155.54 98.31 -143.97
N ARG A 833 -155.08 97.89 -142.78
CA ARG A 833 -153.65 97.93 -142.39
C ARG A 833 -153.16 96.60 -141.78
N VAL A 834 -153.46 95.49 -142.48
CA VAL A 834 -153.10 94.11 -142.08
C VAL A 834 -152.22 93.40 -143.14
N GLU A 835 -151.93 94.04 -144.28
CA GLU A 835 -151.41 93.36 -145.48
C GLU A 835 -150.01 93.83 -145.95
N GLU A 836 -149.25 94.55 -145.12
CA GLU A 836 -147.90 95.06 -145.47
C GLU A 836 -146.91 95.02 -144.28
N LEU A 837 -146.15 93.92 -144.18
CA LEU A 837 -144.70 93.83 -143.82
C LEU A 837 -144.31 92.42 -143.33
N ALA A 838 -143.39 91.75 -144.05
CA ALA A 838 -142.72 90.52 -143.61
C ALA A 838 -141.46 90.25 -144.45
N ASP A 839 -140.24 90.33 -143.88
CA ASP A 839 -138.99 89.81 -144.47
C ASP A 839 -137.78 89.84 -143.48
N GLU A 840 -136.70 89.08 -143.78
CA GLU A 840 -135.26 89.22 -143.33
C GLU A 840 -134.82 88.96 -141.84
N GLN A 841 -133.62 88.41 -141.47
CA GLN A 841 -132.59 87.55 -142.16
C GLN A 841 -131.46 86.96 -141.20
N SER A 842 -130.90 85.75 -141.51
CA SER A 842 -129.48 85.20 -141.33
C SER A 842 -128.68 85.16 -139.98
N ASP A 843 -127.57 84.40 -139.74
CA ASP A 843 -127.04 83.01 -140.06
C ASP A 843 -125.65 82.70 -139.35
N ASP A 844 -125.04 81.50 -139.56
CA ASP A 844 -123.59 81.03 -139.44
C ASP A 844 -122.96 80.26 -138.20
N ASP A 845 -121.93 79.39 -138.46
CA ASP A 845 -121.44 78.24 -137.61
C ASP A 845 -119.84 78.09 -137.44
N PRO A 846 -119.05 76.97 -137.53
CA PRO A 846 -117.97 76.66 -136.52
C PRO A 846 -116.58 76.03 -136.98
N ARG A 847 -115.78 75.51 -136.00
CA ARG A 847 -115.04 74.19 -135.95
C ARG A 847 -113.50 73.99 -135.90
N ASP A 848 -112.61 74.96 -136.11
CA ASP A 848 -111.33 74.64 -136.82
C ASP A 848 -109.96 74.73 -136.03
N ARG A 849 -109.81 74.30 -134.76
CA ARG A 849 -108.48 74.43 -134.07
C ARG A 849 -108.14 73.41 -132.95
N ILE A 850 -107.31 72.41 -133.27
CA ILE A 850 -106.76 71.41 -132.31
C ILE A 850 -105.23 71.15 -132.44
N ASP A 851 -104.61 71.39 -133.60
CA ASP A 851 -103.27 70.82 -133.94
C ASP A 851 -102.03 71.66 -133.55
N GLU A 852 -102.13 72.65 -132.64
CA GLU A 852 -101.13 73.75 -132.53
C GLU A 852 -100.41 73.86 -131.15
N LEU A 853 -100.07 72.75 -130.47
CA LEU A 853 -99.28 72.82 -129.21
C LEU A 853 -98.17 71.76 -129.01
N ASP A 854 -97.81 70.99 -130.03
CA ASP A 854 -96.83 69.89 -129.95
C ASP A 854 -95.35 70.38 -130.00
N GLN A 855 -95.09 71.66 -129.70
CA GLN A 855 -93.86 72.37 -130.11
C GLN A 855 -93.08 73.03 -128.96
N ALA A 856 -93.47 72.81 -127.70
CA ALA A 856 -92.95 73.50 -126.51
C ALA A 856 -91.92 72.68 -125.68
N VAL A 857 -91.12 71.83 -126.32
CA VAL A 857 -90.18 70.89 -125.65
C VAL A 857 -88.72 71.40 -125.57
N ALA A 858 -88.39 72.53 -126.23
CA ALA A 858 -87.03 72.77 -126.71
C ALA A 858 -85.99 73.40 -125.75
N ASP A 859 -86.39 74.14 -124.69
CA ASP A 859 -85.59 75.32 -124.28
C ASP A 859 -84.88 75.29 -122.90
N LEU A 860 -84.90 74.19 -122.13
CA LEU A 860 -84.30 74.17 -120.77
C LEU A 860 -82.98 73.39 -120.61
N GLU A 861 -82.26 73.13 -121.70
CA GLU A 861 -80.97 72.40 -121.71
C GLU A 861 -79.72 73.31 -121.52
N ARG A 862 -79.84 74.50 -120.90
CA ARG A 862 -78.76 75.52 -120.96
C ARG A 862 -78.65 76.48 -119.76
N SER A 863 -78.09 76.02 -118.64
CA SER A 863 -77.38 76.89 -117.67
C SER A 863 -76.34 76.12 -116.83
N ILE A 864 -75.05 76.38 -117.08
CA ILE A 864 -74.11 77.12 -116.18
C ILE A 864 -73.49 76.19 -115.11
N GLU A 865 -72.26 75.67 -115.21
CA GLU A 865 -70.99 76.04 -115.89
C GLU A 865 -70.20 77.21 -115.25
N SER A 866 -68.86 77.10 -115.19
CA SER A 866 -67.84 78.04 -114.64
C SER A 866 -67.68 78.21 -113.11
N GLN A 867 -66.54 78.64 -112.52
CA GLN A 867 -65.08 78.48 -112.77
C GLN A 867 -64.27 78.74 -111.42
N PRO A 868 -63.09 79.42 -111.27
CA PRO A 868 -61.87 78.75 -110.76
C PRO A 868 -61.01 79.52 -109.70
N SER A 869 -59.74 79.09 -109.47
CA SER A 869 -58.58 79.76 -108.79
C SER A 869 -58.70 80.05 -107.27
N GLU A 870 -57.72 79.82 -106.38
CA GLU A 870 -56.25 80.03 -106.32
C GLU A 870 -55.77 81.49 -106.08
N THR A 871 -55.24 81.81 -104.88
CA THR A 871 -53.85 82.31 -104.61
C THR A 871 -53.60 82.95 -103.21
N THR A 872 -52.33 82.88 -102.77
CA THR A 872 -51.57 83.78 -101.83
C THR A 872 -51.91 83.92 -100.33
N GLU A 873 -50.88 83.61 -99.52
CA GLU A 873 -50.31 84.32 -98.33
C GLU A 873 -51.22 84.99 -97.26
N GLY A 874 -50.96 84.71 -95.97
CA GLY A 874 -51.44 85.58 -94.88
C GLY A 874 -51.45 84.95 -93.48
N ASP A 875 -50.74 85.60 -92.54
CA ASP A 875 -50.68 85.34 -91.10
C ASP A 875 -52.00 85.64 -90.33
N SER A 876 -52.18 85.02 -89.15
CA SER A 876 -52.99 85.49 -88.01
C SER A 876 -54.54 85.60 -88.11
N ALA A 877 -55.22 84.45 -88.02
CA ALA A 877 -56.56 84.26 -87.40
C ALA A 877 -57.76 85.02 -88.05
N PRO A 878 -59.03 84.97 -87.54
CA PRO A 878 -59.63 84.05 -86.57
C PRO A 878 -60.93 83.32 -87.05
N ASP A 879 -61.28 82.26 -86.32
CA ASP A 879 -62.61 81.72 -85.95
C ASP A 879 -63.91 82.15 -86.71
N ARG A 880 -64.65 81.10 -87.18
CA ARG A 880 -66.12 80.87 -87.07
C ARG A 880 -67.17 81.28 -88.13
N ARG A 881 -68.17 80.37 -88.20
CA ARG A 881 -69.63 80.50 -88.46
C ARG A 881 -70.10 80.53 -89.93
N VAL A 882 -70.95 79.59 -90.36
CA VAL A 882 -72.39 79.32 -90.05
C VAL A 882 -73.33 80.30 -90.73
N ALA A 883 -74.25 79.75 -91.52
CA ALA A 883 -75.37 80.44 -92.13
C ALA A 883 -76.70 79.85 -91.59
N ALA A 884 -77.77 80.62 -91.38
CA ALA A 884 -77.87 82.09 -91.34
C ALA A 884 -79.14 82.53 -90.57
N SER A 885 -79.23 83.83 -90.27
CA SER A 885 -80.31 84.51 -89.50
C SER A 885 -80.44 84.06 -88.03
N GLY A 886 -80.78 84.93 -87.08
CA GLY A 886 -81.14 86.36 -87.12
C GLY A 886 -82.25 86.63 -86.08
N VAL A 887 -82.37 87.78 -85.41
CA VAL A 887 -81.64 89.06 -85.43
C VAL A 887 -81.66 89.63 -84.00
N GLY A 888 -80.62 90.38 -83.57
CA GLY A 888 -80.64 91.09 -82.29
C GLY A 888 -79.49 92.08 -82.14
N VAL A 889 -79.78 93.39 -82.19
CA VAL A 889 -78.78 94.49 -82.13
C VAL A 889 -79.28 95.59 -81.17
N GLY A 890 -78.36 96.14 -80.35
CA GLY A 890 -78.62 97.22 -79.39
C GLY A 890 -78.27 96.78 -77.95
N ALA A 891 -77.06 97.03 -77.43
CA ALA A 891 -76.54 98.32 -76.92
C ALA A 891 -77.28 98.78 -75.64
N PHE A 892 -76.71 98.71 -74.43
CA PHE A 892 -75.55 99.43 -73.83
C PHE A 892 -76.06 100.44 -72.77
N VAL A 893 -75.20 100.88 -71.84
CA VAL A 893 -75.45 101.84 -70.72
C VAL A 893 -76.13 101.24 -69.46
N ALA A 894 -75.56 101.61 -68.31
CA ALA A 894 -75.81 101.04 -66.99
C ALA A 894 -76.76 101.84 -66.08
N GLY A 895 -77.38 101.13 -65.13
CA GLY A 895 -77.28 101.47 -63.70
C GLY A 895 -78.37 102.35 -63.03
N GLY A 896 -78.78 101.97 -61.81
CA GLY A 896 -79.35 102.90 -60.82
C GLY A 896 -80.67 102.47 -60.15
N ALA A 897 -80.62 102.23 -58.84
CA ALA A 897 -81.72 101.77 -57.99
C ALA A 897 -82.92 102.73 -57.79
N SER A 898 -84.12 102.18 -57.58
CA SER A 898 -85.16 102.61 -56.61
C SER A 898 -86.30 101.56 -56.60
N ALA A 899 -86.69 100.96 -55.47
CA ALA A 899 -87.50 101.47 -54.36
C ALA A 899 -89.03 101.52 -54.65
N GLY A 900 -89.81 100.70 -53.93
CA GLY A 900 -91.28 100.67 -53.98
C GLY A 900 -91.87 99.61 -53.04
N VAL A 901 -92.60 100.04 -51.99
CA VAL A 901 -93.10 99.17 -50.91
C VAL A 901 -94.62 99.32 -50.74
N VAL A 902 -95.38 98.21 -50.77
CA VAL A 902 -96.71 98.07 -50.15
C VAL A 902 -96.95 96.61 -49.72
N SER A 903 -97.49 96.43 -48.50
CA SER A 903 -98.28 95.31 -47.89
C SER A 903 -98.34 93.89 -48.51
N GLY A 904 -98.42 92.78 -47.76
CA GLY A 904 -98.35 92.59 -46.30
C GLY A 904 -99.35 91.56 -45.72
N ALA A 905 -98.85 90.71 -44.80
CA ALA A 905 -99.52 89.93 -43.73
C ALA A 905 -100.67 88.90 -44.01
N ALA A 906 -100.68 87.86 -43.16
CA ALA A 906 -101.82 86.97 -42.78
C ALA A 906 -102.37 85.94 -43.80
N LEU A 907 -103.01 84.82 -43.42
CA LEU A 907 -102.93 83.91 -42.23
C LEU A 907 -103.76 82.61 -42.55
N ALA A 908 -103.71 81.58 -41.67
CA ALA A 908 -104.43 80.28 -41.72
C ALA A 908 -103.87 79.25 -42.74
N ALA A 909 -103.78 77.93 -42.49
CA ALA A 909 -104.58 76.94 -41.73
C ALA A 909 -105.88 76.52 -42.47
N THR A 910 -106.34 75.25 -42.49
CA THR A 910 -106.06 74.07 -41.60
C THR A 910 -106.44 72.74 -42.30
N GLY A 911 -105.98 71.58 -41.79
CA GLY A 911 -106.41 70.21 -42.18
C GLY A 911 -105.28 69.42 -42.87
N ALA A 912 -104.68 68.35 -42.30
CA ALA A 912 -105.22 67.05 -41.86
C ALA A 912 -105.55 66.13 -43.07
N VAL A 913 -105.19 64.84 -43.13
CA VAL A 913 -105.30 63.76 -42.10
C VAL A 913 -104.19 62.68 -42.27
N GLU A 914 -103.85 61.99 -41.17
CA GLU A 914 -103.37 60.58 -40.91
C GLU A 914 -103.02 59.61 -42.08
N ILE A 915 -102.28 58.48 -41.97
CA ILE A 915 -101.49 57.70 -40.96
C ILE A 915 -100.60 56.72 -41.79
N GLY A 916 -99.47 56.13 -41.35
CA GLY A 916 -98.73 56.10 -40.08
C GLY A 916 -98.06 54.72 -39.86
N LEU A 917 -97.10 54.61 -38.91
CA LEU A 917 -96.44 53.37 -38.37
C LEU A 917 -95.61 52.51 -39.36
N GLY A 918 -94.41 52.00 -39.04
CA GLY A 918 -93.49 52.14 -37.89
C GLY A 918 -92.03 51.92 -38.37
N ALA A 919 -90.94 52.25 -37.67
CA ALA A 919 -90.60 51.97 -36.26
C ALA A 919 -90.61 50.44 -35.99
N ILE A 920 -89.58 49.77 -35.48
CA ILE A 920 -88.44 50.09 -34.56
C ILE A 920 -87.21 49.26 -35.05
N ALA A 921 -85.95 49.72 -35.19
CA ALA A 921 -85.04 50.59 -34.43
C ALA A 921 -84.22 49.87 -33.32
N LEU A 922 -82.89 50.16 -33.27
CA LEU A 922 -81.86 49.65 -32.33
C LEU A 922 -81.51 48.14 -32.47
N GLY A 923 -80.25 47.70 -32.47
CA GLY A 923 -78.94 48.40 -32.49
C GLY A 923 -78.01 48.07 -31.31
N LEU A 924 -76.77 48.57 -31.38
CA LEU A 924 -75.74 48.57 -30.30
C LEU A 924 -75.12 47.21 -29.91
N VAL A 925 -73.92 47.13 -29.30
CA VAL A 925 -72.64 47.85 -29.55
C VAL A 925 -71.48 47.13 -28.83
N GLY A 926 -70.27 47.20 -29.39
CA GLY A 926 -69.01 46.89 -28.68
C GLY A 926 -68.73 45.39 -28.39
N LEU A 927 -67.58 45.04 -27.80
CA LEU A 927 -66.49 45.88 -27.30
C LEU A 927 -65.10 45.43 -27.84
N VAL A 928 -64.19 46.39 -27.99
CA VAL A 928 -62.75 46.36 -27.60
C VAL A 928 -62.14 44.96 -27.39
N GLY A 929 -61.22 44.51 -28.26
CA GLY A 929 -59.77 44.68 -28.04
C GLY A 929 -59.14 43.35 -27.56
N MET A 930 -57.82 43.15 -27.48
CA MET A 930 -56.65 44.01 -27.76
C MET A 930 -55.41 43.09 -27.92
N PHE A 931 -54.34 43.56 -28.59
CA PHE A 931 -53.09 42.83 -28.92
C PHE A 931 -53.26 41.64 -29.90
N VAL A 932 -52.43 41.31 -30.91
CA VAL A 932 -51.09 41.73 -31.44
C VAL A 932 -50.12 40.53 -31.49
N THR A 933 -49.89 40.07 -32.72
CA THR A 933 -48.74 39.29 -33.28
C THR A 933 -48.32 37.96 -32.67
N ARG A 934 -48.18 36.98 -33.59
CA ARG A 934 -47.38 35.73 -33.54
C ARG A 934 -47.80 34.74 -32.46
#